data_AF-A0A8K0R054-F1
#
_entry.id   AF-A0A8K0R054-F1
#
_cell.length_a   1.000
_cell.length_b   1.000
_cell.length_c   1.000
_cell.angle_alpha   90.00
_cell.angle_beta   90.00
_cell.angle_gamma   90.00
#
_symmetry.space_group_name_H-M   'P 1'
#
loop_
_entity.id
_entity.type
_entity.pdbx_description
1 polymer ?
#
loop_
_entity_poly.entity_id
_entity_poly.type
_entity_poly.pdbx_seq_one_letter_code
_entity_poly.pdbx_strand_id
1 'polypeptide(L)'
;MPLQCRVKEEVVAQGGEVADAHGLESGKTGGRKQGQSRACNESTPVQSLAININVALHSQFDAVTLPEYDAVQLEPCAQPGDDAHSMRTVLVPILTGSTFWISYSISPPVPDGHHFLFKLYINGAHMLSWSVGKDESWRGKTMFGLFERAEDEDGKRKIEKRALCFMPPDEGRGAMDEVLDGTTGMEIRVHRAHGRKRVERSLEEYGRTEHAQNERGIRLVNAGCASAELPKRFYKFALIDAVDQPFATFRYLYRTWDQLQHLGLVEGDQQGDGEENDLSVIEPDEDGDTGVKAADEVWGLARDIDDIFSGRGDGTGDLAAYVPSGASGADAVPQTVRPLPAPPGQSDSWSRTAYRPHPVCPVDGITTSPLGKREGAGGLRASSLIRVWSAAWRRRGTPSAGSESHEGEGEGEGGRHGGARTLLAGVAHASSLTPPVLPLVVRNPYLSTWLQNAREEPWSKWPMFWTGAELGFGVLAALPDTHQVFPLLGRPHDSLEHHGKDYTVAYPAYEGAKYDASTTNLTYTLRTPKKHATAASNVQITLSFLSPITPTSTLRQAIPASYLTVYVQGGVDVDIYVDVNGQWVSGKPDSLIEWALAEQRGSTEGLKTWMVKRQLEQLFTETDDQSEWGQLHFTGPGGAHHESGTSSQLRQRFARTGTLQNTMDDKFRAIDDDEPVFAFAKSFKLSNSSSPATVSTSSALFTIAHIQDPVTQYASARGLTFMRPLWRSWFSHDENLIQFHYHDFPTANSLAGNYSEQLRIDAYASGSTNYVDIVALSARQAMGATSFSGTSENPLLFLKEISSNGNSQTVDVIFPAFPFFLYTQPKWLAYLLEPLLEHQLSGQYPNKYSMHDLGAHFPNLTGHADGRDEYMPVEECGDMLIMGLALVNSLTYDSDTEAQSLWSTLGNKADFTSSKDQPFALRTHESVNYLDDTWGGGAKGVKQAKKWLHGSYHLWKQWTGYLVEDALEPHNQLCTDDFAGWLPLQTNLALKGIIGIKAFSELADLLGHSEDAKHYRNISETYIKQWEEYGISRDGSHAKLAYDWYGSWTTLYSLYADAVLCFHPSLTNSSSSLPMLAAAGEMDAQKPLVPRTSSGRTPITSDFIPSKIYKMQSDWYSAVMQKYGLPLDSRHLYTKSDWEFEAAAVASKKVRSEILDRVALWLNETVTDRPFTDLYVTEGDGGFPGPWFFARPVVGGHFAFLTLERACGGQAREDGWTFPNDEA
;
A
#
# COMPACT_ATOMS: atom_id res chain seq x y z
N MET A 1 -28.90 10.18 -5.34
CA MET A 1 -28.88 10.46 -6.80
C MET A 1 -28.55 11.94 -6.98
N PRO A 2 -28.02 12.40 -8.13
CA PRO A 2 -27.69 13.82 -8.33
C PRO A 2 -28.94 14.67 -8.58
N LEU A 3 -28.96 15.90 -8.06
CA LEU A 3 -30.10 16.80 -8.19
C LEU A 3 -30.39 17.15 -9.65
N GLN A 4 -31.62 16.89 -10.11
CA GLN A 4 -32.04 17.09 -11.50
C GLN A 4 -33.19 18.11 -11.62
N CYS A 5 -32.93 19.20 -12.35
CA CYS A 5 -33.97 20.11 -12.82
C CYS A 5 -34.31 19.80 -14.29
N ARG A 6 -35.61 19.78 -14.61
CA ARG A 6 -36.13 19.51 -15.95
C ARG A 6 -37.07 20.65 -16.38
N VAL A 7 -36.56 21.54 -17.22
CA VAL A 7 -37.29 22.74 -17.66
C VAL A 7 -37.85 22.49 -19.06
N LYS A 8 -39.15 22.72 -19.27
CA LYS A 8 -39.79 22.66 -20.59
C LYS A 8 -39.58 23.97 -21.33
N GLU A 9 -39.36 23.90 -22.63
CA GLU A 9 -39.30 25.07 -23.51
C GLU A 9 -40.44 25.04 -24.54
N GLU A 10 -41.27 26.09 -24.56
CA GLU A 10 -42.21 26.33 -25.66
C GLU A 10 -41.47 27.04 -26.81
N VAL A 11 -41.04 26.26 -27.80
CA VAL A 11 -40.41 26.78 -29.01
C VAL A 11 -41.47 27.39 -29.93
N VAL A 12 -41.85 28.65 -29.66
CA VAL A 12 -42.77 29.41 -30.51
C VAL A 12 -42.09 29.77 -31.83
N ALA A 13 -42.38 29.00 -32.88
CA ALA A 13 -41.80 29.17 -34.21
C ALA A 13 -42.35 30.41 -34.95
N GLN A 14 -41.91 31.61 -34.58
CA GLN A 14 -42.12 32.82 -35.37
C GLN A 14 -41.17 32.88 -36.57
N GLY A 15 -41.63 32.42 -37.73
CA GLY A 15 -41.01 32.77 -39.00
C GLY A 15 -41.28 34.24 -39.33
N GLY A 16 -40.24 35.07 -39.33
CA GLY A 16 -40.29 36.51 -39.60
C GLY A 16 -39.29 36.92 -40.69
N GLU A 17 -39.82 37.30 -41.84
CA GLU A 17 -39.15 37.59 -43.11
C GLU A 17 -37.82 38.37 -43.04
N VAL A 18 -36.79 37.85 -43.72
CA VAL A 18 -35.75 38.71 -44.33
C VAL A 18 -36.30 39.19 -45.66
N ALA A 19 -36.51 40.51 -45.78
CA ALA A 19 -36.91 41.12 -47.05
C ALA A 19 -35.69 41.39 -47.93
N ASP A 20 -35.67 40.84 -49.15
CA ASP A 20 -34.90 41.40 -50.25
C ASP A 20 -35.59 41.15 -51.61
N ALA A 21 -35.22 41.90 -52.65
CA ALA A 21 -36.14 42.25 -53.72
C ALA A 21 -36.07 41.42 -55.03
N HIS A 22 -37.21 41.42 -55.75
CA HIS A 22 -37.45 40.90 -57.12
C HIS A 22 -37.44 39.35 -57.29
N GLY A 23 -38.34 38.71 -58.06
CA GLY A 23 -39.56 39.18 -58.74
C GLY A 23 -39.87 38.39 -60.03
N LEU A 24 -41.16 38.23 -60.38
CA LEU A 24 -41.71 37.69 -61.66
C LEU A 24 -41.45 36.18 -61.95
N GLU A 25 -42.29 35.39 -62.64
CA GLU A 25 -43.72 35.52 -63.01
C GLU A 25 -44.33 34.19 -63.55
N SER A 26 -45.52 33.77 -63.08
CA SER A 26 -46.48 32.80 -63.71
C SER A 26 -46.04 31.34 -64.00
N GLY A 27 -46.97 30.44 -64.40
CA GLY A 27 -46.54 29.10 -64.90
C GLY A 27 -47.52 28.02 -65.39
N LYS A 28 -48.67 27.75 -64.73
CA LYS A 28 -49.78 26.85 -65.18
C LYS A 28 -49.56 25.31 -65.43
N THR A 29 -50.49 24.53 -64.84
CA THR A 29 -51.23 23.34 -65.37
C THR A 29 -50.58 21.97 -65.69
N GLY A 30 -50.87 20.97 -64.82
CA GLY A 30 -51.90 19.91 -65.11
C GLY A 30 -51.46 18.50 -65.59
N GLY A 31 -51.86 17.42 -64.89
CA GLY A 31 -51.54 16.03 -65.29
C GLY A 31 -52.18 14.88 -64.47
N ARG A 32 -53.44 14.55 -64.76
CA ARG A 32 -54.35 13.60 -64.06
C ARG A 32 -53.97 12.09 -64.17
N LYS A 33 -53.81 11.34 -63.04
CA LYS A 33 -54.61 10.11 -62.67
C LYS A 33 -54.07 9.19 -61.54
N GLN A 34 -54.93 8.95 -60.53
CA GLN A 34 -55.24 7.71 -59.77
C GLN A 34 -54.14 6.69 -59.34
N GLY A 35 -54.01 6.46 -58.02
CA GLY A 35 -53.37 5.27 -57.42
C GLY A 35 -53.59 5.11 -55.90
N GLN A 36 -54.52 4.23 -55.50
CA GLN A 36 -54.69 3.57 -54.18
C GLN A 36 -54.46 4.34 -52.84
N SER A 37 -55.56 4.79 -52.25
CA SER A 37 -55.98 4.55 -50.85
C SER A 37 -54.93 4.18 -49.76
N ARG A 38 -54.61 5.15 -48.90
CA ARG A 38 -54.42 4.92 -47.43
C ARG A 38 -55.01 6.10 -46.64
N ALA A 39 -55.16 5.96 -45.32
CA ALA A 39 -56.03 6.80 -44.49
C ALA A 39 -55.50 8.24 -44.25
N CYS A 40 -56.37 9.09 -43.70
CA CYS A 40 -56.13 10.53 -43.52
C CYS A 40 -55.20 10.86 -42.35
N ASN A 41 -54.60 12.06 -42.40
CA ASN A 41 -53.83 12.63 -41.29
C ASN A 41 -54.73 13.02 -40.10
N GLU A 42 -54.19 12.86 -38.89
CA GLU A 42 -54.49 13.76 -37.77
C GLU A 42 -53.33 14.76 -37.60
N SER A 43 -53.56 15.85 -36.86
CA SER A 43 -52.61 16.94 -36.69
C SER A 43 -51.38 16.53 -35.88
N THR A 44 -50.18 16.80 -36.40
CA THR A 44 -48.91 16.55 -35.70
C THR A 44 -48.77 17.53 -34.51
N PRO A 45 -48.54 17.06 -33.27
CA PRO A 45 -48.31 17.95 -32.14
C PRO A 45 -46.92 18.59 -32.20
N VAL A 46 -46.79 19.83 -31.75
CA VAL A 46 -45.50 20.48 -31.53
C VAL A 46 -44.83 19.81 -30.34
N GLN A 47 -43.65 19.23 -30.55
CA GLN A 47 -42.85 18.68 -29.44
C GLN A 47 -42.14 19.83 -28.71
N SER A 48 -42.61 20.16 -27.50
CA SER A 48 -41.83 20.94 -26.53
C SER A 48 -40.57 20.15 -26.15
N LEU A 49 -39.40 20.71 -26.43
CA LEU A 49 -38.13 20.14 -25.98
C LEU A 49 -37.92 20.50 -24.50
N ALA A 50 -37.28 19.60 -23.74
CA ALA A 50 -37.02 19.80 -22.32
C ALA A 50 -35.53 19.64 -22.02
N ILE A 51 -34.95 20.67 -21.41
CA ILE A 51 -33.54 20.70 -21.02
C ILE A 51 -33.42 20.08 -19.62
N ASN A 52 -32.57 19.06 -19.49
CA ASN A 52 -32.22 18.47 -18.20
C ASN A 52 -30.88 19.06 -17.73
N ILE A 53 -30.83 19.61 -16.53
CA ILE A 53 -29.60 20.07 -15.87
C ILE A 53 -29.42 19.23 -14.60
N ASN A 54 -28.26 18.62 -14.43
CA ASN A 54 -27.88 17.84 -13.26
C ASN A 54 -26.71 18.53 -12.54
N VAL A 55 -26.78 18.63 -11.21
CA VAL A 55 -25.72 19.18 -10.36
C VAL A 55 -25.54 18.25 -9.15
N ALA A 56 -24.30 18.02 -8.72
CA ALA A 56 -23.99 17.07 -7.66
C ALA A 56 -22.79 17.55 -6.81
N LEU A 57 -22.82 17.27 -5.51
CA LEU A 57 -21.73 17.57 -4.56
C LEU A 57 -20.99 16.28 -4.19
N HIS A 58 -19.66 16.33 -4.03
CA HIS A 58 -18.83 15.15 -3.78
C HIS A 58 -17.79 15.45 -2.70
N SER A 59 -17.62 14.52 -1.76
CA SER A 59 -16.69 14.60 -0.63
C SER A 59 -15.25 14.30 -1.05
N GLN A 60 -14.26 14.94 -0.42
CA GLN A 60 -12.85 14.59 -0.61
C GLN A 60 -12.48 13.21 -0.07
N PHE A 61 -13.19 12.72 0.96
CA PHE A 61 -12.81 11.50 1.68
C PHE A 61 -13.30 10.25 0.96
N ASP A 62 -14.50 10.31 0.40
CA ASP A 62 -15.18 9.14 -0.17
C ASP A 62 -15.14 9.13 -1.71
N ALA A 63 -14.87 10.29 -2.34
CA ALA A 63 -15.08 10.58 -3.77
C ALA A 63 -16.52 10.36 -4.32
N VAL A 64 -17.42 9.77 -3.53
CA VAL A 64 -18.84 9.57 -3.84
C VAL A 64 -19.62 10.88 -3.78
N THR A 65 -20.71 10.95 -4.55
CA THR A 65 -21.72 12.02 -4.46
C THR A 65 -22.40 11.99 -3.09
N LEU A 66 -22.38 13.11 -2.36
CA LEU A 66 -23.07 13.26 -1.08
C LEU A 66 -24.56 12.88 -1.21
N PRO A 67 -25.15 12.19 -0.22
CA PRO A 67 -26.56 11.85 -0.26
C PRO A 67 -27.42 13.12 -0.16
N GLU A 68 -28.42 13.21 -1.05
CA GLU A 68 -29.37 14.31 -1.14
C GLU A 68 -30.73 13.82 -0.62
N TYR A 69 -31.28 14.51 0.38
CA TYR A 69 -32.56 14.21 1.02
C TYR A 69 -33.60 15.28 0.65
N ASP A 70 -34.84 14.87 0.36
CA ASP A 70 -35.90 15.79 -0.10
C ASP A 70 -36.33 16.78 1.01
N ALA A 71 -36.18 18.09 0.79
CA ALA A 71 -36.50 19.14 1.79
C ALA A 71 -38.01 19.43 1.93
N VAL A 72 -38.87 18.45 1.62
CA VAL A 72 -40.31 18.63 1.36
C VAL A 72 -41.12 19.11 2.57
N GLN A 73 -40.59 19.00 3.80
CA GLN A 73 -41.26 19.48 5.02
C GLN A 73 -41.06 20.99 5.32
N LEU A 74 -40.18 21.70 4.59
CA LEU A 74 -39.74 23.06 4.95
C LEU A 74 -40.32 24.21 4.10
N GLU A 75 -41.06 23.92 3.02
CA GLU A 75 -41.66 24.92 2.12
C GLU A 75 -43.19 24.97 2.30
N PRO A 76 -43.80 26.09 2.72
CA PRO A 76 -45.27 26.21 2.80
C PRO A 76 -45.89 26.14 1.40
N CYS A 77 -46.89 25.28 1.19
CA CYS A 77 -47.53 25.00 -0.10
C CYS A 77 -47.71 26.22 -1.03
N ALA A 78 -46.78 26.40 -1.96
CA ALA A 78 -46.94 27.28 -3.11
C ALA A 78 -48.15 26.79 -3.93
N GLN A 79 -49.10 27.68 -4.24
CA GLN A 79 -50.31 27.28 -4.96
C GLN A 79 -50.00 27.00 -6.44
N PRO A 80 -50.66 26.01 -7.06
CA PRO A 80 -50.45 25.67 -8.47
C PRO A 80 -51.06 26.76 -9.37
N GLY A 81 -50.30 27.83 -9.63
CA GLY A 81 -50.75 28.98 -10.42
C GLY A 81 -49.67 29.97 -10.88
N ASP A 82 -48.52 30.06 -10.20
CA ASP A 82 -47.43 30.96 -10.61
C ASP A 82 -46.38 30.25 -11.49
N ASP A 83 -46.19 30.77 -12.71
CA ASP A 83 -45.10 30.38 -13.61
C ASP A 83 -43.75 30.93 -13.10
N ALA A 84 -43.21 30.29 -12.06
CA ALA A 84 -41.98 30.69 -11.38
C ALA A 84 -40.86 29.63 -11.47
N HIS A 85 -39.64 30.14 -11.64
CA HIS A 85 -38.33 29.46 -11.72
C HIS A 85 -38.24 28.01 -11.22
N SER A 86 -37.62 27.13 -12.03
CA SER A 86 -37.32 25.75 -11.66
C SER A 86 -36.28 25.69 -10.53
N MET A 87 -36.77 25.75 -9.29
CA MET A 87 -35.99 25.56 -8.08
C MET A 87 -36.13 24.13 -7.57
N ARG A 88 -35.03 23.58 -7.07
CA ARG A 88 -34.99 22.34 -6.29
C ARG A 88 -34.20 22.57 -5.02
N THR A 89 -34.76 22.13 -3.90
CA THR A 89 -34.17 22.26 -2.56
C THR A 89 -33.99 20.86 -1.97
N VAL A 90 -32.78 20.52 -1.56
CA VAL A 90 -32.45 19.27 -0.86
C VAL A 90 -31.61 19.55 0.37
N LEU A 91 -31.67 18.62 1.32
CA LEU A 91 -30.83 18.57 2.51
C LEU A 91 -29.63 17.66 2.23
N VAL A 92 -28.44 18.02 2.71
CA VAL A 92 -27.19 17.25 2.54
C VAL A 92 -26.40 17.19 3.85
N PRO A 93 -25.69 16.08 4.16
CA PRO A 93 -24.94 15.95 5.39
C PRO A 93 -23.68 16.84 5.39
N ILE A 94 -23.39 17.45 6.53
CA ILE A 94 -22.14 18.14 6.85
C ILE A 94 -21.11 17.09 7.28
N LEU A 95 -20.04 16.93 6.51
CA LEU A 95 -18.82 16.22 6.92
C LEU A 95 -17.79 17.25 7.35
N THR A 96 -17.75 17.55 8.64
CA THR A 96 -16.89 18.59 9.25
C THR A 96 -15.43 18.42 8.86
N GLY A 97 -14.81 19.49 8.37
CA GLY A 97 -13.42 19.51 7.92
C GLY A 97 -13.19 18.97 6.49
N SER A 98 -14.21 18.40 5.83
CA SER A 98 -14.07 17.96 4.43
C SER A 98 -14.08 19.14 3.46
N THR A 99 -13.14 19.14 2.50
CA THR A 99 -13.34 19.88 1.25
C THR A 99 -14.26 19.10 0.31
N PHE A 100 -14.95 19.80 -0.59
CA PHE A 100 -15.88 19.20 -1.53
C PHE A 100 -15.84 19.90 -2.89
N TRP A 101 -16.28 19.21 -3.94
CA TRP A 101 -16.45 19.79 -5.27
C TRP A 101 -17.86 19.65 -5.82
N ILE A 102 -18.18 20.52 -6.77
CA ILE A 102 -19.44 20.53 -7.51
C ILE A 102 -19.15 19.94 -8.90
N SER A 103 -19.84 18.86 -9.28
CA SER A 103 -19.92 18.42 -10.69
C SER A 103 -21.26 18.81 -11.31
N TYR A 104 -21.28 18.98 -12.63
CA TYR A 104 -22.46 19.43 -13.36
C TYR A 104 -22.48 18.87 -14.78
N SER A 105 -23.68 18.62 -15.30
CA SER A 105 -23.91 18.22 -16.70
C SER A 105 -25.26 18.71 -17.21
N ILE A 106 -25.33 18.97 -18.52
CA ILE A 106 -26.57 19.37 -19.20
C ILE A 106 -26.81 18.40 -20.36
N SER A 107 -27.92 17.68 -20.32
CA SER A 107 -28.23 16.68 -21.35
C SER A 107 -28.85 17.35 -22.58
N PRO A 108 -28.51 16.91 -23.81
CA PRO A 108 -29.25 17.28 -25.01
C PRO A 108 -30.76 16.95 -24.89
N PRO A 109 -31.66 17.70 -25.55
CA PRO A 109 -31.38 18.75 -26.55
C PRO A 109 -30.92 20.07 -25.94
N VAL A 110 -29.85 20.64 -26.49
CA VAL A 110 -29.37 22.00 -26.19
C VAL A 110 -29.29 22.76 -27.52
N PRO A 111 -29.88 23.96 -27.67
CA PRO A 111 -29.81 24.71 -28.91
C PRO A 111 -28.37 25.18 -29.22
N ASP A 112 -27.98 25.17 -30.49
CA ASP A 112 -26.62 25.53 -30.89
C ASP A 112 -26.23 26.96 -30.47
N GLY A 113 -24.95 27.15 -30.14
CA GLY A 113 -24.41 28.41 -29.61
C GLY A 113 -24.77 28.73 -28.14
N HIS A 114 -25.70 28.02 -27.52
CA HIS A 114 -26.06 28.28 -26.12
C HIS A 114 -24.92 27.89 -25.15
N HIS A 115 -24.67 28.80 -24.21
CA HIS A 115 -23.81 28.61 -23.06
C HIS A 115 -24.66 28.69 -21.79
N PHE A 116 -24.23 28.02 -20.72
CA PHE A 116 -24.85 28.13 -19.40
C PHE A 116 -23.82 28.69 -18.41
N LEU A 117 -24.20 29.78 -17.75
CA LEU A 117 -23.46 30.45 -16.68
C LEU A 117 -24.03 29.97 -15.34
N PHE A 118 -23.18 29.35 -14.53
CA PHE A 118 -23.49 28.99 -13.15
C PHE A 118 -22.96 30.08 -12.22
N LYS A 119 -23.73 30.41 -11.18
CA LYS A 119 -23.34 31.32 -10.10
C LYS A 119 -23.55 30.60 -8.77
N LEU A 120 -22.47 30.38 -8.01
CA LEU A 120 -22.52 29.85 -6.65
C LEU A 120 -22.73 30.99 -5.66
N TYR A 121 -23.77 30.89 -4.85
CA TYR A 121 -24.01 31.70 -3.67
C TYR A 121 -23.95 30.83 -2.42
N ILE A 122 -23.43 31.37 -1.32
CA ILE A 122 -23.43 30.73 -0.01
C ILE A 122 -24.08 31.71 0.96
N ASN A 123 -25.14 31.28 1.66
CA ASN A 123 -25.90 32.12 2.61
C ASN A 123 -26.32 33.50 2.03
N GLY A 124 -26.61 33.54 0.72
CA GLY A 124 -26.98 34.76 -0.03
C GLY A 124 -25.82 35.52 -0.69
N ALA A 125 -24.57 35.38 -0.22
CA ALA A 125 -23.40 36.05 -0.78
C ALA A 125 -22.90 35.35 -2.06
N HIS A 126 -22.54 36.10 -3.11
CA HIS A 126 -22.00 35.53 -4.36
C HIS A 126 -20.52 35.17 -4.22
N MET A 127 -20.14 33.91 -4.51
CA MET A 127 -18.79 33.41 -4.28
C MET A 127 -17.98 33.15 -5.55
N LEU A 128 -18.57 32.49 -6.55
CA LEU A 128 -17.87 32.17 -7.79
C LEU A 128 -18.83 31.96 -8.97
N SER A 129 -18.29 32.03 -10.18
CA SER A 129 -19.02 31.81 -11.42
C SER A 129 -18.17 31.08 -12.45
N TRP A 130 -18.79 30.10 -13.10
CA TRP A 130 -18.18 29.28 -14.15
C TRP A 130 -19.20 29.08 -15.28
N SER A 131 -18.75 28.66 -16.46
CA SER A 131 -19.63 28.50 -17.62
C SER A 131 -19.30 27.26 -18.43
N VAL A 132 -20.31 26.67 -19.04
CA VAL A 132 -20.17 25.53 -19.95
C VAL A 132 -20.88 25.78 -21.28
N GLY A 133 -20.34 25.24 -22.36
CA GLY A 133 -20.91 25.22 -23.69
C GLY A 133 -20.40 24.02 -24.50
N LYS A 134 -20.43 24.15 -25.82
CA LYS A 134 -20.08 23.09 -26.78
C LYS A 134 -18.62 22.65 -26.66
N ASP A 135 -17.69 23.59 -26.46
CA ASP A 135 -16.24 23.38 -26.25
C ASP A 135 -15.90 22.62 -24.94
N GLU A 136 -16.91 22.35 -24.10
CA GLU A 136 -16.80 21.65 -22.82
C GLU A 136 -17.76 20.46 -22.74
N SER A 137 -18.33 20.04 -23.88
CA SER A 137 -19.32 18.96 -23.98
C SER A 137 -20.48 19.08 -22.98
N TRP A 138 -20.84 20.31 -22.61
CA TRP A 138 -21.87 20.66 -21.63
C TRP A 138 -21.74 19.99 -20.24
N ARG A 139 -20.53 19.60 -19.83
CA ARG A 139 -20.23 19.01 -18.50
C ARG A 139 -18.96 19.58 -17.85
N GLY A 140 -18.76 19.31 -16.56
CA GLY A 140 -17.50 19.63 -15.87
C GLY A 140 -17.56 19.51 -14.35
N LYS A 141 -16.50 20.00 -13.69
CA LYS A 141 -16.42 20.14 -12.22
C LYS A 141 -15.77 21.47 -11.81
N THR A 142 -16.12 21.97 -10.64
CA THR A 142 -15.49 23.14 -10.00
C THR A 142 -15.26 22.85 -8.52
N MET A 143 -14.05 23.12 -8.01
CA MET A 143 -13.64 22.76 -6.64
C MET A 143 -13.11 23.97 -5.84
N PHE A 144 -12.78 25.07 -6.51
CA PHE A 144 -12.17 26.25 -5.89
C PHE A 144 -12.62 27.57 -6.55
N GLY A 145 -12.69 28.63 -5.75
CA GLY A 145 -12.76 30.01 -6.24
C GLY A 145 -11.36 30.56 -6.53
N LEU A 146 -11.29 31.66 -7.29
CA LEU A 146 -10.04 32.41 -7.55
C LEU A 146 -10.18 33.83 -6.99
N PHE A 147 -9.20 34.28 -6.20
CA PHE A 147 -9.17 35.56 -5.49
C PHE A 147 -7.80 36.25 -5.66
N GLU A 148 -7.74 37.56 -5.41
CA GLU A 148 -6.47 38.30 -5.33
C GLU A 148 -5.89 38.16 -3.91
N ARG A 149 -4.59 37.90 -3.79
CA ARG A 149 -3.86 37.96 -2.53
C ARG A 149 -3.28 39.37 -2.37
N ALA A 150 -3.30 39.88 -1.13
CA ALA A 150 -2.65 41.14 -0.79
C ALA A 150 -1.19 41.16 -1.26
N GLU A 151 -0.71 42.35 -1.66
CA GLU A 151 0.63 42.55 -2.22
C GLU A 151 1.72 41.98 -1.29
N ASP A 152 2.64 41.18 -1.86
CA ASP A 152 3.79 40.65 -1.14
C ASP A 152 4.89 41.71 -0.94
N GLU A 153 5.98 41.36 -0.24
CA GLU A 153 7.08 42.30 0.05
C GLU A 153 7.79 42.82 -1.22
N ASP A 154 7.62 42.14 -2.35
CA ASP A 154 8.06 42.53 -3.71
C ASP A 154 7.06 43.48 -4.42
N GLY A 155 5.90 43.78 -3.82
CA GLY A 155 4.82 44.56 -4.40
C GLY A 155 4.03 43.84 -5.49
N LYS A 156 4.08 42.50 -5.55
CA LYS A 156 3.41 41.71 -6.60
C LYS A 156 2.09 41.15 -6.08
N ARG A 157 1.04 41.33 -6.90
CA ARG A 157 -0.26 40.69 -6.68
C ARG A 157 -0.23 39.27 -7.23
N LYS A 158 -0.51 38.31 -6.36
CA LYS A 158 -0.65 36.89 -6.70
C LYS A 158 -2.12 36.52 -6.67
N ILE A 159 -2.52 35.56 -7.50
CA ILE A 159 -3.86 34.97 -7.45
C ILE A 159 -3.79 33.78 -6.50
N GLU A 160 -4.78 33.61 -5.63
CA GLU A 160 -4.95 32.40 -4.82
C GLU A 160 -6.24 31.66 -5.20
N LYS A 161 -6.16 30.33 -5.21
CA LYS A 161 -7.27 29.37 -5.26
C LYS A 161 -7.79 29.22 -3.84
N ARG A 162 -9.10 29.01 -3.66
CA ARG A 162 -9.67 28.63 -2.37
C ARG A 162 -10.73 27.54 -2.51
N ALA A 163 -10.49 26.40 -1.87
CA ALA A 163 -11.38 25.24 -1.94
C ALA A 163 -12.62 25.41 -1.05
N LEU A 164 -13.75 24.84 -1.44
CA LEU A 164 -14.95 24.80 -0.62
C LEU A 164 -14.79 23.76 0.50
N CYS A 165 -14.98 24.15 1.75
CA CYS A 165 -14.81 23.29 2.93
C CYS A 165 -16.00 23.42 3.88
N PHE A 166 -16.54 22.29 4.34
CA PHE A 166 -17.51 22.25 5.43
C PHE A 166 -16.79 22.47 6.77
N MET A 167 -17.30 23.39 7.60
CA MET A 167 -16.77 23.69 8.93
C MET A 167 -17.71 23.15 10.03
N PRO A 168 -17.23 22.97 11.27
CA PRO A 168 -18.13 22.75 12.40
C PRO A 168 -19.04 23.97 12.61
N PRO A 169 -20.18 23.81 13.30
CA PRO A 169 -20.87 24.90 13.97
C PRO A 169 -19.90 25.68 14.90
N ASP A 170 -19.97 27.01 14.91
CA ASP A 170 -19.13 27.87 15.77
C ASP A 170 -19.49 27.64 17.25
N GLU A 171 -18.70 26.84 17.99
CA GLU A 171 -18.94 26.49 19.41
C GLU A 171 -19.10 27.73 20.31
N GLY A 172 -18.45 28.84 19.94
CA GLY A 172 -18.51 30.13 20.65
C GLY A 172 -19.79 30.96 20.44
N ARG A 173 -20.81 30.49 19.70
CA ARG A 173 -22.05 31.23 19.44
C ARG A 173 -23.34 30.40 19.58
N GLY A 174 -23.77 30.21 20.83
CA GLY A 174 -25.20 30.19 21.18
C GLY A 174 -26.09 29.09 20.57
N ALA A 175 -26.00 27.88 21.13
CA ALA A 175 -26.93 26.76 20.90
C ALA A 175 -26.98 26.13 19.50
N MET A 176 -27.29 24.84 19.45
CA MET A 176 -27.47 24.07 18.20
C MET A 176 -28.59 24.63 17.32
N ASP A 177 -29.55 25.34 17.92
CA ASP A 177 -30.75 25.87 17.25
C ASP A 177 -30.50 27.14 16.40
N GLU A 178 -29.53 28.00 16.72
CA GLU A 178 -29.32 29.27 15.98
C GLU A 178 -28.52 29.10 14.68
N VAL A 179 -27.80 27.99 14.51
CA VAL A 179 -26.84 27.83 13.40
C VAL A 179 -27.52 27.47 12.07
N LEU A 180 -28.68 26.79 12.11
CA LEU A 180 -29.30 26.17 10.94
C LEU A 180 -30.82 26.39 10.87
N ASP A 181 -31.20 27.67 10.80
CA ASP A 181 -32.51 28.07 10.28
C ASP A 181 -32.77 27.49 8.86
N GLY A 182 -34.01 27.58 8.38
CA GLY A 182 -34.39 27.09 7.05
C GLY A 182 -33.72 27.81 5.86
N THR A 183 -32.86 28.81 6.10
CA THR A 183 -32.24 29.66 5.07
C THR A 183 -30.75 29.38 4.88
N THR A 184 -30.07 28.85 5.90
CA THR A 184 -28.64 28.56 5.88
C THR A 184 -28.34 27.41 4.91
N GLY A 185 -27.57 27.70 3.86
CA GLY A 185 -27.47 26.84 2.68
C GLY A 185 -26.67 27.43 1.51
N MET A 186 -26.59 26.65 0.44
CA MET A 186 -25.83 26.94 -0.76
C MET A 186 -26.74 26.96 -1.99
N GLU A 187 -26.67 28.00 -2.83
CA GLU A 187 -27.47 28.09 -4.07
C GLU A 187 -26.59 28.13 -5.31
N ILE A 188 -26.88 27.28 -6.29
CA ILE A 188 -26.29 27.31 -7.62
C ILE A 188 -27.37 27.79 -8.59
N ARG A 189 -27.29 29.06 -8.99
CA ARG A 189 -28.22 29.71 -9.93
C ARG A 189 -27.67 29.62 -11.35
N VAL A 190 -28.43 29.08 -12.29
CA VAL A 190 -28.02 28.83 -13.68
C VAL A 190 -28.73 29.80 -14.63
N HIS A 191 -27.97 30.48 -15.48
CA HIS A 191 -28.49 31.38 -16.52
C HIS A 191 -28.02 30.90 -17.90
N ARG A 192 -28.89 30.92 -18.89
CA ARG A 192 -28.57 30.70 -20.30
C ARG A 192 -27.96 31.96 -20.90
N ALA A 193 -27.09 31.78 -21.89
CA ALA A 193 -26.45 32.88 -22.61
C ALA A 193 -26.29 32.56 -24.10
N HIS A 194 -26.57 33.54 -24.95
CA HIS A 194 -26.40 33.46 -26.40
C HIS A 194 -24.92 33.53 -26.82
N GLY A 195 -24.04 33.98 -25.92
CA GLY A 195 -22.59 33.95 -26.16
C GLY A 195 -21.75 34.52 -25.00
N ARG A 196 -20.45 34.26 -25.06
CA ARG A 196 -19.44 34.73 -24.09
C ARG A 196 -18.32 35.48 -24.80
N LYS A 197 -17.96 36.68 -24.33
CA LYS A 197 -16.83 37.48 -24.83
C LYS A 197 -15.72 37.55 -23.79
N ARG A 198 -14.49 37.15 -24.14
CA ARG A 198 -13.34 37.21 -23.22
C ARG A 198 -13.06 38.66 -22.79
N VAL A 199 -12.74 38.84 -21.51
CA VAL A 199 -12.36 40.12 -20.90
C VAL A 199 -11.15 39.94 -19.98
N GLU A 200 -10.43 41.04 -19.78
CA GLU A 200 -9.50 41.23 -18.67
C GLU A 200 -10.30 41.46 -17.37
N ARG A 201 -9.77 41.06 -16.20
CA ARG A 201 -10.55 40.94 -14.95
C ARG A 201 -9.86 41.64 -13.78
N SER A 202 -10.65 42.41 -13.02
CA SER A 202 -10.36 42.66 -11.61
C SER A 202 -10.80 41.44 -10.80
N LEU A 203 -9.86 40.86 -10.05
CA LEU A 203 -10.20 40.00 -8.92
C LEU A 203 -10.45 40.88 -7.69
N GLU A 204 -10.90 40.26 -6.61
CA GLU A 204 -11.02 40.89 -5.29
C GLU A 204 -10.32 40.03 -4.25
N GLU A 205 -9.89 40.66 -3.15
CA GLU A 205 -9.29 39.96 -2.02
C GLU A 205 -10.36 39.21 -1.24
N TYR A 206 -10.16 37.92 -0.96
CA TYR A 206 -11.17 37.08 -0.30
C TYR A 206 -11.70 37.72 1.01
N GLY A 207 -10.81 38.24 1.86
CA GLY A 207 -11.15 38.90 3.13
C GLY A 207 -11.95 40.22 2.99
N ARG A 208 -12.18 40.71 1.77
CA ARG A 208 -13.07 41.86 1.48
C ARG A 208 -14.45 41.41 0.99
N THR A 209 -14.66 40.13 0.73
CA THR A 209 -15.98 39.60 0.37
C THR A 209 -16.93 39.61 1.57
N GLU A 210 -18.22 39.77 1.30
CA GLU A 210 -19.29 39.76 2.32
C GLU A 210 -19.34 38.43 3.08
N HIS A 211 -19.04 37.31 2.41
CA HIS A 211 -18.95 35.98 3.01
C HIS A 211 -17.78 35.83 3.98
N ALA A 212 -16.57 36.28 3.60
CA ALA A 212 -15.39 36.18 4.47
C ALA A 212 -15.50 37.02 5.76
N GLN A 213 -16.43 37.97 5.80
CA GLN A 213 -16.73 38.79 6.98
C GLN A 213 -17.84 38.16 7.86
N ASN A 214 -18.58 37.18 7.32
CA ASN A 214 -19.76 36.57 7.94
C ASN A 214 -19.80 35.04 7.73
N GLU A 215 -18.63 34.38 7.75
CA GLU A 215 -18.50 32.96 7.42
C GLU A 215 -19.40 32.09 8.32
N ARG A 216 -20.23 31.22 7.72
CA ARG A 216 -21.05 30.22 8.40
C ARG A 216 -21.17 28.96 7.54
N GLY A 217 -21.02 27.78 8.15
CA GLY A 217 -21.21 26.47 7.51
C GLY A 217 -20.14 26.06 6.49
N ILE A 218 -19.94 26.87 5.45
CA ILE A 218 -18.94 26.63 4.40
C ILE A 218 -17.89 27.75 4.42
N ARG A 219 -16.61 27.38 4.58
CA ARG A 219 -15.44 28.26 4.48
C ARG A 219 -14.74 28.02 3.15
N LEU A 220 -14.15 29.07 2.58
CA LEU A 220 -13.24 28.93 1.43
C LEU A 220 -11.79 28.91 1.94
N VAL A 221 -11.31 27.71 2.25
CA VAL A 221 -9.96 27.45 2.78
C VAL A 221 -8.89 27.74 1.73
N ASN A 222 -7.69 28.14 2.15
CA ASN A 222 -6.65 28.51 1.18
C ASN A 222 -6.18 27.25 0.43
N ALA A 223 -6.35 27.28 -0.89
CA ALA A 223 -5.93 26.23 -1.82
C ALA A 223 -4.83 26.72 -2.77
N GLY A 224 -4.18 27.85 -2.43
CA GLY A 224 -2.84 28.16 -2.88
C GLY A 224 -2.70 28.91 -4.21
N CYS A 225 -1.48 29.20 -4.61
CA CYS A 225 -1.17 30.13 -5.69
C CYS A 225 -1.67 29.66 -7.06
N ALA A 226 -2.42 30.52 -7.75
CA ALA A 226 -2.67 30.47 -9.19
C ALA A 226 -1.41 30.27 -10.04
N SER A 227 -1.05 29.02 -10.43
CA SER A 227 0.08 28.70 -11.29
C SER A 227 0.18 29.61 -12.52
N ALA A 228 1.38 29.78 -13.07
CA ALA A 228 1.61 30.65 -14.21
C ALA A 228 0.80 30.21 -15.44
N GLU A 229 0.63 28.89 -15.60
CA GLU A 229 0.05 28.25 -16.78
C GLU A 229 -1.48 28.12 -16.74
N LEU A 230 -2.07 28.17 -15.54
CA LEU A 230 -3.51 28.07 -15.32
C LEU A 230 -4.27 29.09 -16.19
N PRO A 231 -5.07 28.66 -17.19
CA PRO A 231 -5.53 29.55 -18.25
C PRO A 231 -6.60 30.55 -17.77
N LYS A 232 -6.15 31.71 -17.33
CA LYS A 232 -6.93 32.86 -16.85
C LYS A 232 -7.85 33.42 -17.96
N ARG A 233 -9.01 32.77 -18.13
CA ARG A 233 -10.04 33.05 -19.16
C ARG A 233 -11.32 33.53 -18.49
N PHE A 234 -11.50 34.84 -18.41
CA PHE A 234 -12.71 35.47 -17.87
C PHE A 234 -13.58 36.01 -19.00
N TYR A 235 -14.90 36.02 -18.82
CA TYR A 235 -15.85 36.37 -19.88
C TYR A 235 -16.97 37.29 -19.36
N LYS A 236 -17.46 38.17 -20.22
CA LYS A 236 -18.80 38.77 -20.11
C LYS A 236 -19.77 37.94 -20.95
N PHE A 237 -20.96 37.70 -20.42
CA PHE A 237 -21.98 36.86 -21.05
C PHE A 237 -23.14 37.72 -21.57
N ALA A 238 -23.62 37.41 -22.77
CA ALA A 238 -24.90 37.90 -23.26
C ALA A 238 -26.00 36.96 -22.76
N LEU A 239 -26.51 37.22 -21.54
CA LEU A 239 -27.54 36.40 -20.92
C LEU A 239 -28.85 36.46 -21.71
N ILE A 240 -29.57 35.34 -21.72
CA ILE A 240 -30.91 35.19 -22.30
C ILE A 240 -31.96 35.45 -21.23
N ASP A 241 -31.76 34.87 -20.03
CA ASP A 241 -32.60 35.12 -18.85
C ASP A 241 -32.07 36.36 -18.09
N ALA A 242 -32.94 37.05 -17.34
CA ALA A 242 -32.55 38.27 -16.63
C ALA A 242 -31.60 37.96 -15.45
N VAL A 243 -30.82 38.97 -15.01
CA VAL A 243 -29.70 38.79 -14.07
C VAL A 243 -30.15 38.27 -12.69
N ASP A 244 -31.38 38.62 -12.33
CA ASP A 244 -32.15 38.31 -11.14
C ASP A 244 -33.09 37.10 -11.31
N GLN A 245 -33.34 36.66 -12.55
CA GLN A 245 -34.28 35.60 -12.92
C GLN A 245 -33.57 34.41 -13.59
N PRO A 246 -32.96 33.48 -12.81
CA PRO A 246 -32.23 32.34 -13.35
C PRO A 246 -33.15 31.30 -14.02
N PHE A 247 -32.64 30.61 -15.03
CA PHE A 247 -33.32 29.50 -15.71
C PHE A 247 -33.61 28.31 -14.78
N ALA A 248 -32.68 28.01 -13.87
CA ALA A 248 -32.83 27.00 -12.82
C ALA A 248 -32.04 27.38 -11.56
N THR A 249 -32.47 26.91 -10.39
CA THR A 249 -31.74 27.08 -9.12
C THR A 249 -31.69 25.78 -8.33
N PHE A 250 -30.49 25.38 -7.93
CA PHE A 250 -30.22 24.20 -7.11
C PHE A 250 -29.83 24.70 -5.71
N ARG A 251 -30.66 24.44 -4.70
CA ARG A 251 -30.47 24.85 -3.31
C ARG A 251 -30.12 23.63 -2.45
N TYR A 252 -29.00 23.69 -1.75
CA TYR A 252 -28.49 22.65 -0.86
C TYR A 252 -28.46 23.19 0.56
N LEU A 253 -29.37 22.73 1.41
CA LEU A 253 -29.43 23.06 2.83
C LEU A 253 -28.58 22.03 3.60
N TYR A 254 -27.42 22.42 4.09
CA TYR A 254 -26.52 21.49 4.78
C TYR A 254 -26.93 21.29 6.25
N ARG A 255 -26.86 20.06 6.78
CA ARG A 255 -27.27 19.65 8.15
C ARG A 255 -26.34 18.58 8.73
N THR A 256 -26.23 18.45 10.05
CA THR A 256 -25.51 17.30 10.66
C THR A 256 -26.31 15.99 10.47
N TRP A 257 -25.66 14.85 10.66
CA TRP A 257 -26.33 13.54 10.61
C TRP A 257 -27.44 13.42 11.66
N ASP A 258 -27.17 13.85 12.88
CA ASP A 258 -28.14 13.88 14.00
C ASP A 258 -29.37 14.75 13.65
N GLN A 259 -29.17 15.86 12.92
CA GLN A 259 -30.28 16.70 12.45
C GLN A 259 -31.10 16.04 11.35
N LEU A 260 -30.49 15.26 10.45
CA LEU A 260 -31.22 14.47 9.44
C LEU A 260 -32.02 13.33 10.09
N GLN A 261 -31.51 12.75 11.19
CA GLN A 261 -32.25 11.80 12.03
C GLN A 261 -33.41 12.48 12.77
N HIS A 262 -33.20 13.63 13.40
CA HIS A 262 -34.27 14.41 14.07
C HIS A 262 -35.37 14.87 13.09
N LEU A 263 -35.05 15.10 11.82
CA LEU A 263 -36.01 15.39 10.75
C LEU A 263 -36.73 14.14 10.20
N GLY A 264 -36.38 12.93 10.67
CA GLY A 264 -36.93 11.68 10.19
C GLY A 264 -36.56 11.33 8.73
N LEU A 265 -35.46 11.91 8.23
CA LEU A 265 -34.95 11.70 6.87
C LEU A 265 -33.90 10.60 6.78
N VAL A 266 -33.34 10.23 7.93
CA VAL A 266 -32.43 9.09 8.14
C VAL A 266 -33.03 8.26 9.27
N GLU A 267 -33.11 6.94 9.09
CA GLU A 267 -33.51 6.03 10.17
C GLU A 267 -32.43 6.06 11.26
N GLY A 268 -32.80 6.42 12.49
CA GLY A 268 -31.96 6.20 13.66
C GLY A 268 -32.16 4.78 14.17
N ASP A 269 -31.09 4.14 14.65
CA ASP A 269 -31.15 2.78 15.19
C ASP A 269 -32.11 2.68 16.38
N GLN A 270 -33.34 2.21 16.12
CA GLN A 270 -34.29 1.95 17.19
C GLN A 270 -33.93 0.65 17.91
N GLN A 271 -33.53 0.81 19.16
CA GLN A 271 -33.29 -0.24 20.12
C GLN A 271 -34.56 -1.09 20.33
N GLY A 272 -34.63 -2.23 19.63
CA GLY A 272 -35.82 -3.07 19.53
C GLY A 272 -35.92 -4.14 20.62
N ASP A 273 -36.37 -3.74 21.82
CA ASP A 273 -36.91 -4.67 22.82
C ASP A 273 -38.43 -4.90 22.60
N GLY A 274 -38.98 -5.97 23.19
CA GLY A 274 -40.41 -6.34 23.06
C GLY A 274 -41.36 -5.47 23.91
N GLU A 275 -42.69 -5.69 23.93
CA GLU A 275 -43.48 -6.85 23.47
C GLU A 275 -44.88 -6.42 22.91
N GLU A 276 -45.79 -7.39 22.77
CA GLU A 276 -47.21 -7.42 22.32
C GLU A 276 -48.06 -6.11 22.18
N ASN A 277 -48.94 -6.10 21.16
CA ASN A 277 -50.13 -5.22 21.10
C ASN A 277 -51.04 -5.46 22.33
N ASP A 278 -51.83 -4.52 22.85
CA ASP A 278 -52.73 -3.57 22.16
C ASP A 278 -53.11 -2.37 23.09
N LEU A 279 -53.88 -1.41 22.57
CA LEU A 279 -54.17 -0.07 23.10
C LEU A 279 -54.99 -0.02 24.42
N SER A 280 -54.68 0.94 25.33
CA SER A 280 -55.52 2.16 25.52
C SER A 280 -55.15 3.10 26.70
N VAL A 281 -54.88 4.37 26.37
CA VAL A 281 -55.31 5.64 27.03
C VAL A 281 -55.18 5.83 28.56
N ILE A 282 -54.34 6.79 29.00
CA ILE A 282 -54.65 7.95 29.89
C ILE A 282 -53.34 8.74 30.18
N GLU A 283 -53.33 10.06 29.98
CA GLU A 283 -52.34 11.02 30.52
C GLU A 283 -52.87 11.58 31.87
N PRO A 284 -51.99 11.92 32.85
CA PRO A 284 -51.30 13.23 32.88
C PRO A 284 -49.82 13.13 33.35
N ASP A 285 -49.00 14.19 33.49
CA ASP A 285 -48.81 15.57 32.96
C ASP A 285 -47.79 16.28 33.92
N GLU A 286 -47.38 17.53 33.64
CA GLU A 286 -46.62 18.48 34.50
C GLU A 286 -45.08 18.32 34.71
N ASP A 287 -44.34 19.27 34.08
CA ASP A 287 -43.24 20.13 34.60
C ASP A 287 -41.84 19.62 35.05
N GLY A 288 -40.78 20.35 34.63
CA GLY A 288 -39.44 20.32 35.26
C GLY A 288 -38.23 20.87 34.45
N ASP A 289 -38.07 22.19 34.33
CA ASP A 289 -37.00 22.88 33.54
C ASP A 289 -35.65 23.11 34.28
N THR A 290 -34.57 23.35 33.52
CA THR A 290 -33.19 23.81 33.87
C THR A 290 -32.20 22.83 34.55
N GLY A 291 -30.87 22.85 34.28
CA GLY A 291 -30.11 23.47 33.17
C GLY A 291 -28.60 23.81 33.41
N VAL A 292 -27.76 23.58 32.37
CA VAL A 292 -26.62 24.45 31.89
C VAL A 292 -25.16 24.31 32.43
N LYS A 293 -24.19 24.24 31.46
CA LYS A 293 -22.71 24.54 31.45
C LYS A 293 -21.70 23.48 32.00
N ALA A 294 -20.45 23.41 31.50
CA ALA A 294 -19.64 24.29 30.60
C ALA A 294 -18.76 23.52 29.56
N ALA A 295 -17.95 24.22 28.75
CA ALA A 295 -17.15 23.71 27.62
C ALA A 295 -15.72 24.33 27.54
N ASP A 296 -15.03 24.16 26.39
CA ASP A 296 -13.69 24.65 25.97
C ASP A 296 -12.48 23.89 26.59
N GLU A 297 -11.35 23.61 25.92
CA GLU A 297 -10.73 24.14 24.68
C GLU A 297 -10.08 23.04 23.79
N VAL A 298 -9.93 23.28 22.47
CA VAL A 298 -8.66 23.15 21.69
C VAL A 298 -8.88 23.57 20.22
N TRP A 299 -7.92 24.29 19.62
CA TRP A 299 -7.90 24.59 18.18
C TRP A 299 -6.48 24.64 17.62
N GLY A 300 -6.29 24.10 16.40
CA GLY A 300 -5.37 24.67 15.43
C GLY A 300 -4.33 23.75 14.79
N LEU A 301 -4.56 23.43 13.50
CA LEU A 301 -3.53 23.47 12.45
C LEU A 301 -4.21 23.45 11.07
N ALA A 302 -3.80 24.35 10.16
CA ALA A 302 -4.27 24.39 8.77
C ALA A 302 -3.30 25.20 7.90
N ARG A 303 -2.63 24.51 6.96
CA ARG A 303 -1.81 24.95 5.81
C ARG A 303 -1.03 23.71 5.32
N ASP A 304 -0.72 23.50 4.05
CA ASP A 304 -1.07 24.24 2.82
C ASP A 304 -1.69 23.27 1.81
N ILE A 305 -2.61 23.77 0.96
CA ILE A 305 -3.13 23.06 -0.21
C ILE A 305 -2.69 23.87 -1.43
N ASP A 306 -2.07 23.25 -2.44
CA ASP A 306 -1.72 23.95 -3.68
C ASP A 306 -1.59 23.02 -4.92
N ASP A 307 -1.78 23.61 -6.10
CA ASP A 307 -1.62 23.07 -7.46
C ASP A 307 -2.09 21.64 -7.79
N ILE A 308 -3.41 21.49 -7.91
CA ILE A 308 -4.05 20.66 -8.94
C ILE A 308 -4.72 21.60 -9.97
N PHE A 309 -4.97 21.12 -11.19
CA PHE A 309 -5.83 21.70 -12.26
C PHE A 309 -5.23 22.70 -13.27
N SER A 310 -4.45 22.20 -14.24
CA SER A 310 -4.59 22.63 -15.64
C SER A 310 -4.26 21.53 -16.64
N GLY A 311 -5.22 21.15 -17.48
CA GLY A 311 -5.03 20.19 -18.57
C GLY A 311 -6.14 20.28 -19.63
N ARG A 312 -5.92 19.64 -20.79
CA ARG A 312 -6.91 19.25 -21.84
C ARG A 312 -6.21 18.67 -23.07
N GLY A 313 -6.68 17.52 -23.56
CA GLY A 313 -6.60 17.16 -24.99
C GLY A 313 -7.91 17.49 -25.71
N ASP A 314 -8.02 17.15 -27.01
CA ASP A 314 -8.95 16.10 -27.51
C ASP A 314 -8.68 15.80 -29.01
N GLY A 315 -9.36 14.78 -29.58
CA GLY A 315 -9.04 14.16 -30.88
C GLY A 315 -9.88 14.56 -32.12
N THR A 316 -9.91 13.63 -33.10
CA THR A 316 -10.43 13.75 -34.49
C THR A 316 -11.95 13.46 -34.66
N GLY A 317 -12.63 13.68 -35.79
CA GLY A 317 -12.20 14.05 -37.16
C GLY A 317 -13.37 14.31 -38.15
N ASP A 318 -13.06 14.28 -39.46
CA ASP A 318 -13.90 14.79 -40.58
C ASP A 318 -15.11 13.92 -41.03
N LEU A 319 -16.06 14.56 -41.75
CA LEU A 319 -16.83 13.95 -42.84
C LEU A 319 -17.29 14.99 -43.90
N ALA A 320 -17.35 14.58 -45.18
CA ALA A 320 -17.57 15.44 -46.36
C ALA A 320 -19.03 15.35 -46.90
N ALA A 321 -19.49 15.94 -48.02
CA ALA A 321 -18.88 16.68 -49.15
C ALA A 321 -19.96 17.48 -49.94
N TYR A 322 -19.61 18.46 -50.78
CA TYR A 322 -19.88 18.45 -52.26
C TYR A 322 -19.25 19.64 -53.02
N VAL A 323 -19.26 19.59 -54.35
CA VAL A 323 -18.50 20.41 -55.33
C VAL A 323 -19.43 20.72 -56.53
N PRO A 324 -19.52 21.95 -57.10
CA PRO A 324 -18.61 22.32 -58.22
C PRO A 324 -18.29 23.81 -58.53
N SER A 325 -17.08 24.00 -59.08
CA SER A 325 -16.66 24.98 -60.13
C SER A 325 -16.68 26.51 -59.87
N GLY A 326 -15.59 27.22 -60.24
CA GLY A 326 -15.47 28.69 -60.10
C GLY A 326 -14.37 29.43 -60.91
N ALA A 327 -13.22 28.79 -61.19
CA ALA A 327 -12.15 29.21 -62.13
C ALA A 327 -11.29 30.48 -61.85
N SER A 328 -10.00 30.38 -62.27
CA SER A 328 -8.96 31.44 -62.39
C SER A 328 -8.43 32.15 -61.11
N GLY A 329 -7.14 32.52 -61.00
CA GLY A 329 -6.03 32.32 -61.93
C GLY A 329 -4.62 32.65 -61.36
N ALA A 330 -3.62 32.09 -62.06
CA ALA A 330 -2.15 32.09 -61.88
C ALA A 330 -1.41 33.37 -61.40
N ASP A 331 -0.29 33.17 -60.67
CA ASP A 331 1.11 33.50 -61.08
C ASP A 331 2.10 33.10 -59.94
N ALA A 332 3.11 32.23 -60.15
CA ALA A 332 4.47 32.45 -60.69
C ALA A 332 5.48 33.09 -59.68
N VAL A 333 6.53 32.47 -59.08
CA VAL A 333 7.58 31.46 -59.43
C VAL A 333 8.81 32.09 -60.15
N PRO A 334 10.11 31.78 -59.82
CA PRO A 334 10.83 31.46 -58.56
C PRO A 334 12.30 32.07 -58.51
N GLN A 335 13.32 31.31 -58.01
CA GLN A 335 14.81 31.45 -58.18
C GLN A 335 15.64 32.38 -57.24
N THR A 336 16.94 32.17 -56.89
CA THR A 336 17.81 30.95 -56.74
C THR A 336 19.18 31.26 -56.02
N VAL A 337 19.72 30.28 -55.25
CA VAL A 337 21.15 29.80 -55.20
C VAL A 337 22.32 30.68 -54.65
N ARG A 338 22.86 30.27 -53.46
CA ARG A 338 24.30 30.15 -53.02
C ARG A 338 25.22 31.42 -52.94
N PRO A 339 26.46 31.34 -52.37
CA PRO A 339 26.94 30.70 -51.11
C PRO A 339 27.88 31.60 -50.23
N LEU A 340 28.41 31.04 -49.12
CA LEU A 340 29.48 31.59 -48.25
C LEU A 340 30.84 31.81 -48.98
N PRO A 341 31.74 32.75 -48.54
CA PRO A 341 32.78 32.39 -47.55
C PRO A 341 33.39 33.49 -46.62
N ALA A 342 33.78 33.08 -45.40
CA ALA A 342 35.00 33.44 -44.61
C ALA A 342 35.31 34.89 -44.08
N PRO A 343 36.08 35.02 -42.95
CA PRO A 343 36.48 36.28 -42.24
C PRO A 343 37.90 36.80 -42.68
N PRO A 344 38.66 37.78 -42.06
CA PRO A 344 38.59 38.37 -40.68
C PRO A 344 38.99 39.88 -40.46
N GLY A 345 39.04 40.31 -39.18
CA GLY A 345 39.56 41.60 -38.63
C GLY A 345 38.67 42.13 -37.48
N GLN A 346 39.11 42.47 -36.24
CA GLN A 346 40.07 43.48 -35.74
C GLN A 346 39.69 44.95 -36.09
N SER A 347 39.67 45.92 -35.16
CA SER A 347 39.99 45.94 -33.70
C SER A 347 39.38 47.17 -32.96
N ASP A 348 39.66 47.29 -31.65
CA ASP A 348 39.70 48.52 -30.81
C ASP A 348 38.42 49.06 -30.12
N SER A 349 38.46 49.65 -28.90
CA SER A 349 39.54 49.68 -27.88
C SER A 349 39.09 50.19 -26.48
N TRP A 350 39.51 49.49 -25.40
CA TRP A 350 39.83 49.99 -24.03
C TRP A 350 38.65 50.61 -23.19
N SER A 351 38.60 50.58 -21.84
CA SER A 351 39.57 50.35 -20.73
C SER A 351 38.80 50.00 -19.42
N ARG A 352 39.33 49.41 -18.33
CA ARG A 352 40.71 48.95 -17.96
C ARG A 352 40.69 47.87 -16.83
N THR A 353 41.91 47.48 -16.47
CA THR A 353 42.50 46.62 -15.41
C THR A 353 42.16 46.93 -13.93
N ALA A 354 42.50 46.11 -12.91
CA ALA A 354 43.64 45.16 -12.71
C ALA A 354 43.34 44.10 -11.58
N TYR A 355 44.14 43.08 -11.18
CA TYR A 355 45.35 42.38 -11.69
C TYR A 355 45.61 41.02 -10.96
N ARG A 356 46.63 40.24 -11.37
CA ARG A 356 47.28 39.03 -10.73
C ARG A 356 48.76 38.95 -11.22
N PRO A 357 49.64 37.91 -11.03
CA PRO A 357 49.61 36.65 -10.26
C PRO A 357 50.95 36.26 -9.51
N HIS A 358 51.00 35.04 -8.92
CA HIS A 358 52.22 34.19 -8.66
C HIS A 358 53.24 34.64 -7.56
N PRO A 359 54.34 33.89 -7.24
CA PRO A 359 54.35 32.73 -6.32
C PRO A 359 55.52 32.75 -5.27
N VAL A 360 55.97 31.57 -4.76
CA VAL A 360 57.24 31.25 -4.01
C VAL A 360 57.16 31.12 -2.46
N CYS A 361 57.96 30.19 -1.89
CA CYS A 361 58.21 29.86 -0.46
C CYS A 361 59.70 30.11 -0.09
N PRO A 362 60.29 29.78 1.10
CA PRO A 362 59.77 29.42 2.44
C PRO A 362 60.43 30.31 3.56
N VAL A 363 60.50 29.87 4.84
CA VAL A 363 61.68 29.91 5.77
C VAL A 363 61.34 29.48 7.23
N ASP A 364 62.33 28.93 7.93
CA ASP A 364 62.40 28.37 9.30
C ASP A 364 62.17 29.36 10.47
N GLY A 365 62.03 28.97 11.76
CA GLY A 365 62.01 27.64 12.42
C GLY A 365 62.51 27.71 13.89
N ILE A 366 62.97 26.57 14.46
CA ILE A 366 63.63 26.42 15.79
C ILE A 366 62.67 26.61 17.00
N THR A 367 62.58 25.78 18.05
CA THR A 367 63.42 24.74 18.71
C THR A 367 62.48 23.56 19.16
N THR A 368 62.82 22.36 19.68
CA THR A 368 64.05 21.67 20.19
C THR A 368 63.90 20.13 20.01
N SER A 369 64.68 19.32 20.73
CA SER A 369 64.49 17.86 21.00
C SER A 369 64.98 17.60 22.47
N PRO A 370 65.29 16.38 23.03
CA PRO A 370 66.00 15.24 22.39
C PRO A 370 65.75 13.78 22.90
N LEU A 371 66.23 12.82 22.08
CA LEU A 371 66.74 11.44 22.40
C LEU A 371 65.76 10.37 22.96
N GLY A 372 65.87 9.09 22.57
CA GLY A 372 66.75 8.44 21.57
C GLY A 372 66.38 6.95 21.34
N LYS A 373 66.49 6.42 20.11
CA LYS A 373 67.58 5.52 19.61
C LYS A 373 67.46 4.04 20.07
N ARG A 374 67.74 3.00 19.26
CA ARG A 374 68.65 2.94 18.09
C ARG A 374 68.45 1.70 17.13
N GLU A 375 68.62 1.96 15.82
CA GLU A 375 69.32 1.21 14.71
C GLU A 375 69.24 -0.34 14.49
N GLY A 376 69.19 -0.72 13.19
CA GLY A 376 69.44 -2.08 12.63
C GLY A 376 68.26 -2.60 11.76
N ALA A 377 68.19 -2.59 10.41
CA ALA A 377 69.12 -2.74 9.28
C ALA A 377 69.25 -4.18 8.70
N GLY A 378 68.66 -4.43 7.51
CA GLY A 378 69.14 -5.48 6.58
C GLY A 378 68.13 -6.38 5.83
N GLY A 379 67.97 -6.17 4.51
CA GLY A 379 68.09 -7.25 3.50
C GLY A 379 66.83 -7.92 2.87
N LEU A 380 66.95 -8.18 1.55
CA LEU A 380 66.21 -9.14 0.68
C LEU A 380 64.70 -8.84 0.44
N ARG A 381 64.12 -8.82 -0.77
CA ARG A 381 64.19 -9.63 -2.04
C ARG A 381 63.40 -10.96 -2.05
N ALA A 382 62.14 -10.89 -2.51
CA ALA A 382 61.53 -11.73 -3.56
C ALA A 382 60.27 -10.99 -4.07
N SER A 383 59.88 -10.86 -5.35
CA SER A 383 60.15 -11.49 -6.65
C SER A 383 59.41 -12.80 -6.99
N SER A 384 58.30 -12.63 -7.73
CA SER A 384 57.74 -13.50 -8.78
C SER A 384 57.25 -14.93 -8.50
N LEU A 385 55.92 -15.09 -8.49
CA LEU A 385 55.14 -15.85 -9.50
C LEU A 385 55.66 -17.23 -10.00
N ILE A 386 54.91 -18.33 -9.74
CA ILE A 386 54.19 -19.14 -10.78
C ILE A 386 53.52 -20.44 -10.23
N ARG A 387 52.18 -20.52 -10.42
CA ARG A 387 51.27 -21.67 -10.72
C ARG A 387 51.27 -23.02 -9.95
N VAL A 388 50.10 -23.68 -10.10
CA VAL A 388 49.76 -25.12 -10.00
C VAL A 388 49.52 -25.69 -8.59
N TRP A 389 48.25 -25.99 -8.27
CA TRP A 389 47.73 -27.37 -8.31
C TRP A 389 46.19 -27.38 -8.40
N SER A 390 45.63 -28.41 -9.03
CA SER A 390 44.19 -28.60 -9.21
C SER A 390 43.88 -30.10 -9.37
N ALA A 391 42.66 -30.49 -8.99
CA ALA A 391 42.10 -31.84 -9.07
C ALA A 391 42.75 -32.92 -8.17
N ALA A 392 42.00 -33.37 -7.16
CA ALA A 392 41.34 -34.69 -7.20
C ALA A 392 40.41 -34.88 -5.99
N TRP A 393 39.20 -35.43 -6.22
CA TRP A 393 38.65 -36.59 -5.49
C TRP A 393 37.33 -37.05 -6.12
N ARG A 394 37.40 -38.06 -7.01
CA ARG A 394 36.22 -38.84 -7.45
C ARG A 394 36.65 -40.22 -7.97
N ARG A 395 36.55 -41.27 -7.14
CA ARG A 395 36.55 -42.68 -7.58
C ARG A 395 35.53 -43.48 -6.78
N ARG A 396 34.98 -44.52 -7.41
CA ARG A 396 33.95 -45.41 -6.87
C ARG A 396 34.57 -46.57 -6.09
N GLY A 397 33.82 -47.12 -5.14
CA GLY A 397 34.10 -48.40 -4.50
C GLY A 397 32.83 -49.01 -3.93
N THR A 398 32.15 -49.87 -4.70
CA THR A 398 31.09 -50.76 -4.20
C THR A 398 31.72 -51.99 -3.52
N PRO A 399 31.08 -52.52 -2.48
CA PRO A 399 30.55 -53.88 -2.62
C PRO A 399 29.09 -54.00 -2.17
N SER A 400 28.52 -55.20 -2.34
CA SER A 400 27.11 -55.53 -2.17
C SER A 400 26.88 -56.62 -1.12
N ALA A 401 25.61 -56.78 -0.70
CA ALA A 401 25.08 -57.79 0.24
C ALA A 401 25.46 -57.58 1.73
N GLY A 402 24.62 -57.99 2.70
CA GLY A 402 23.30 -58.61 2.57
C GLY A 402 22.69 -59.01 3.94
N SER A 403 21.63 -59.82 3.90
CA SER A 403 20.95 -60.52 5.03
C SER A 403 20.47 -59.67 6.23
N GLU A 404 19.15 -59.47 6.27
CA GLU A 404 18.24 -59.97 7.33
C GLU A 404 18.74 -60.07 8.80
N SER A 405 17.99 -59.43 9.70
CA SER A 405 17.48 -60.10 10.91
C SER A 405 16.25 -59.37 11.47
N HIS A 406 15.28 -60.12 11.99
CA HIS A 406 14.18 -59.59 12.81
C HIS A 406 14.67 -59.20 14.22
N GLU A 407 13.98 -58.23 14.83
CA GLU A 407 13.62 -58.02 16.26
C GLU A 407 13.42 -56.51 16.49
N GLY A 408 12.64 -56.04 17.46
CA GLY A 408 11.82 -56.71 18.48
C GLY A 408 11.38 -55.65 19.50
N GLU A 409 10.19 -55.77 20.09
CA GLU A 409 9.70 -54.80 21.08
C GLU A 409 10.48 -54.89 22.40
N GLY A 410 10.70 -53.76 23.08
CA GLY A 410 11.40 -53.72 24.36
C GLY A 410 11.34 -52.34 25.04
N GLU A 411 10.54 -52.22 26.08
CA GLU A 411 10.51 -51.06 26.97
C GLU A 411 11.79 -50.97 27.84
N GLY A 412 12.15 -49.77 28.28
CA GLY A 412 13.28 -49.59 29.19
C GLY A 412 13.44 -48.15 29.67
N GLU A 413 12.92 -47.84 30.86
CA GLU A 413 13.20 -46.58 31.55
C GLU A 413 14.71 -46.45 31.87
N GLY A 414 15.27 -45.26 31.65
CA GLY A 414 16.72 -45.04 31.74
C GLY A 414 17.10 -43.58 31.94
N GLY A 415 16.61 -42.97 33.02
CA GLY A 415 16.83 -41.55 33.32
C GLY A 415 18.31 -41.15 33.32
N ARG A 416 18.66 -40.10 32.56
CA ARG A 416 19.98 -39.45 32.59
C ARG A 416 19.82 -37.94 32.66
N HIS A 417 20.59 -37.32 33.56
CA HIS A 417 20.62 -35.87 33.72
C HIS A 417 20.94 -35.18 32.38
N GLY A 418 20.10 -34.23 32.00
CA GLY A 418 20.39 -33.30 30.92
C GLY A 418 21.56 -32.39 31.33
N GLY A 419 22.76 -32.71 30.88
CA GLY A 419 23.90 -31.80 30.98
C GLY A 419 23.62 -30.55 30.15
N ALA A 420 23.77 -29.37 30.77
CA ALA A 420 23.44 -28.10 30.13
C ALA A 420 24.22 -27.93 28.81
N ARG A 421 23.51 -28.01 27.68
CA ARG A 421 24.04 -27.55 26.40
C ARG A 421 24.03 -26.03 26.43
N THR A 422 25.18 -25.43 26.25
CA THR A 422 25.29 -23.98 26.04
C THR A 422 24.52 -23.60 24.79
N LEU A 423 23.31 -23.08 24.97
CA LEU A 423 22.62 -22.30 23.94
C LEU A 423 23.41 -21.00 23.78
N LEU A 424 24.44 -21.06 22.93
CA LEU A 424 24.85 -19.90 22.18
C LEU A 424 23.59 -19.38 21.49
N ALA A 425 23.16 -18.17 21.86
CA ALA A 425 22.33 -17.38 20.97
C ALA A 425 23.03 -17.37 19.61
N GLY A 426 22.30 -17.69 18.53
CA GLY A 426 22.86 -17.63 17.19
C GLY A 426 23.50 -16.26 17.00
N VAL A 427 24.73 -16.21 16.49
CA VAL A 427 25.43 -14.94 16.28
C VAL A 427 24.81 -14.26 15.06
N ALA A 428 23.63 -13.66 15.27
CA ALA A 428 23.09 -12.64 14.41
C ALA A 428 24.18 -11.58 14.27
N HIS A 429 24.74 -11.47 13.07
CA HIS A 429 25.57 -10.33 12.72
C HIS A 429 24.73 -9.09 13.00
N ALA A 430 25.24 -8.21 13.87
CA ALA A 430 24.46 -7.07 14.33
C ALA A 430 24.05 -6.20 13.15
N SER A 431 22.75 -5.94 13.03
CA SER A 431 22.18 -4.99 12.08
C SER A 431 22.88 -3.63 12.22
N SER A 432 23.22 -3.03 11.09
CA SER A 432 24.07 -1.84 10.99
C SER A 432 23.29 -0.56 10.69
N LEU A 433 22.15 -0.67 10.00
CA LEU A 433 21.21 0.44 9.82
C LEU A 433 20.43 0.74 11.11
N THR A 434 20.06 2.00 11.30
CA THR A 434 19.31 2.51 12.45
C THR A 434 17.94 3.07 12.03
N PRO A 435 17.00 2.20 11.59
CA PRO A 435 15.64 2.62 11.25
C PRO A 435 14.95 3.29 12.45
N PRO A 436 14.03 4.24 12.23
CA PRO A 436 13.34 4.95 13.31
C PRO A 436 12.38 4.03 14.07
N VAL A 437 11.82 3.03 13.38
CA VAL A 437 10.80 2.11 13.88
C VAL A 437 11.23 0.66 13.65
N LEU A 438 10.98 -0.22 14.63
CA LEU A 438 11.27 -1.66 14.52
C LEU A 438 10.05 -2.53 14.84
N PRO A 439 9.81 -3.65 14.12
CA PRO A 439 8.78 -4.61 14.46
C PRO A 439 9.09 -5.32 15.78
N LEU A 440 8.11 -5.44 16.68
CA LEU A 440 8.21 -6.28 17.88
C LEU A 440 7.36 -7.53 17.71
N VAL A 441 6.05 -7.35 17.61
CA VAL A 441 5.02 -8.40 17.56
C VAL A 441 4.21 -8.21 16.28
N VAL A 442 4.66 -8.81 15.18
CA VAL A 442 4.08 -8.58 13.84
C VAL A 442 3.82 -9.93 13.17
N ARG A 443 2.54 -10.30 13.04
CA ARG A 443 2.09 -11.64 12.62
C ARG A 443 0.94 -11.63 11.61
N ASN A 444 -0.02 -10.72 11.78
CA ASN A 444 -1.17 -10.47 10.90
C ASN A 444 -1.65 -9.01 11.14
N PRO A 445 -2.66 -8.48 10.41
CA PRO A 445 -3.06 -7.07 10.52
C PRO A 445 -3.43 -6.59 11.93
N TYR A 446 -3.98 -7.48 12.77
CA TYR A 446 -4.46 -7.18 14.12
C TYR A 446 -3.48 -7.58 15.24
N LEU A 447 -2.33 -8.14 14.88
CA LEU A 447 -1.22 -8.45 15.79
C LEU A 447 0.06 -7.86 15.17
N SER A 448 0.16 -6.54 15.28
CA SER A 448 1.12 -5.69 14.55
C SER A 448 1.58 -4.52 15.44
N THR A 449 2.41 -4.84 16.44
CA THR A 449 2.98 -3.91 17.43
C THR A 449 4.45 -3.59 17.12
N TRP A 450 4.79 -2.31 17.18
CA TRP A 450 6.08 -1.75 16.75
C TRP A 450 6.71 -0.86 17.82
N LEU A 451 8.03 -0.78 17.81
CA LEU A 451 8.82 0.15 18.64
C LEU A 451 8.97 1.47 17.87
N GLN A 452 8.22 2.51 18.24
CA GLN A 452 8.19 3.82 17.54
C GLN A 452 9.51 4.61 17.63
N ASN A 453 10.34 4.29 18.63
CA ASN A 453 11.47 5.09 19.08
C ASN A 453 12.79 4.29 19.04
N ALA A 454 13.02 3.51 17.98
CA ALA A 454 14.14 2.56 17.90
C ALA A 454 15.55 3.20 17.85
N ARG A 455 15.62 4.53 17.66
CA ARG A 455 16.86 5.34 17.78
C ARG A 455 17.08 5.95 19.19
N GLU A 456 16.11 5.80 20.09
CA GLU A 456 16.13 6.29 21.47
C GLU A 456 16.14 5.12 22.47
N GLU A 457 16.08 5.41 23.77
CA GLU A 457 15.81 4.41 24.80
C GLU A 457 14.37 3.83 24.69
N PRO A 458 14.15 2.50 24.63
CA PRO A 458 12.82 1.88 24.41
C PRO A 458 11.74 2.12 25.47
N TRP A 459 11.99 2.99 26.44
CA TRP A 459 11.05 3.45 27.46
C TRP A 459 10.71 4.95 27.35
N SER A 460 11.17 5.67 26.33
CA SER A 460 10.79 7.09 26.10
C SER A 460 9.37 7.25 25.55
N LYS A 461 8.85 6.24 24.84
CA LYS A 461 7.49 6.13 24.30
C LYS A 461 6.87 4.77 24.64
N TRP A 462 5.55 4.62 24.50
CA TRP A 462 4.96 3.29 24.41
C TRP A 462 5.28 2.62 23.06
N PRO A 463 5.25 1.28 22.97
CA PRO A 463 5.06 0.60 21.69
C PRO A 463 3.74 1.06 21.05
N MET A 464 3.62 0.94 19.73
CA MET A 464 2.45 1.38 18.98
C MET A 464 1.84 0.26 18.14
N PHE A 465 0.53 0.30 17.91
CA PHE A 465 -0.08 -0.38 16.77
C PHE A 465 0.41 0.27 15.46
N TRP A 466 0.27 -0.40 14.31
CA TRP A 466 0.91 0.06 13.07
C TRP A 466 0.46 1.45 12.57
N THR A 467 -0.77 1.87 12.91
CA THR A 467 -1.30 3.25 12.67
C THR A 467 -0.55 4.34 13.44
N GLY A 468 0.14 3.96 14.51
CA GLY A 468 0.82 4.85 15.46
C GLY A 468 0.02 5.19 16.71
N ALA A 469 -1.11 4.53 16.95
CA ALA A 469 -1.78 4.56 18.25
C ALA A 469 -0.88 3.88 19.33
N GLU A 470 -0.63 4.55 20.46
CA GLU A 470 0.14 3.99 21.57
C GLU A 470 -0.60 2.79 22.20
N LEU A 471 0.13 1.71 22.47
CA LEU A 471 -0.38 0.42 22.91
C LEU A 471 0.27 0.01 24.23
N GLY A 472 -0.52 -0.18 25.29
CA GLY A 472 -0.03 -0.55 26.60
C GLY A 472 0.69 -1.89 26.62
N PHE A 473 2.02 -1.83 26.65
CA PHE A 473 2.92 -2.97 26.75
C PHE A 473 4.18 -2.56 27.51
N GLY A 474 4.17 -2.80 28.83
CA GLY A 474 5.22 -2.34 29.73
C GLY A 474 6.14 -3.46 30.19
N VAL A 475 7.42 -3.13 30.38
CA VAL A 475 8.39 -4.00 31.06
C VAL A 475 9.16 -3.21 32.11
N LEU A 476 9.13 -3.69 33.35
CA LEU A 476 9.93 -3.19 34.48
C LEU A 476 10.88 -4.29 34.98
N ALA A 477 12.07 -3.89 35.46
CA ALA A 477 12.99 -4.74 36.21
C ALA A 477 13.26 -4.15 37.60
N ALA A 478 13.36 -4.98 38.63
CA ALA A 478 13.67 -4.55 39.99
C ALA A 478 14.87 -5.33 40.55
N LEU A 479 15.80 -4.64 41.22
CA LEU A 479 16.97 -5.23 41.89
C LEU A 479 16.76 -5.24 43.42
N PRO A 480 16.33 -6.36 44.04
CA PRO A 480 15.85 -6.39 45.43
C PRO A 480 16.85 -5.84 46.44
N ASP A 481 18.12 -6.24 46.35
CA ASP A 481 19.21 -5.81 47.25
C ASP A 481 19.46 -4.28 47.26
N THR A 482 18.94 -3.56 46.28
CA THR A 482 19.19 -2.13 46.07
C THR A 482 17.92 -1.28 46.11
N HIS A 483 16.74 -1.90 46.11
CA HIS A 483 15.44 -1.23 45.95
C HIS A 483 15.37 -0.32 44.70
N GLN A 484 16.11 -0.64 43.64
CA GLN A 484 16.09 0.10 42.38
C GLN A 484 15.16 -0.56 41.36
N VAL A 485 14.35 0.25 40.69
CA VAL A 485 13.36 -0.16 39.68
C VAL A 485 13.67 0.54 38.37
N PHE A 486 13.65 -0.20 37.27
CA PHE A 486 14.15 0.23 35.96
C PHE A 486 13.09 -0.05 34.88
N PRO A 487 12.68 0.94 34.08
CA PRO A 487 11.92 0.67 32.86
C PRO A 487 12.84 0.07 31.79
N LEU A 488 12.30 -0.91 31.04
CA LEU A 488 12.98 -1.52 29.91
C LEU A 488 12.22 -1.27 28.60
N LEU A 489 10.88 -1.39 28.61
CA LEU A 489 9.99 -1.13 27.47
C LEU A 489 8.77 -0.33 27.93
N GLY A 490 8.35 0.61 27.09
CA GLY A 490 7.14 1.41 27.32
C GLY A 490 7.29 2.39 28.47
N ARG A 491 6.18 2.98 28.90
CA ARG A 491 6.16 3.99 29.98
C ARG A 491 5.50 3.54 31.29
N PRO A 492 5.61 2.27 31.76
CA PRO A 492 5.01 1.85 33.03
C PRO A 492 5.66 2.50 34.27
N HIS A 493 6.76 3.24 34.08
CA HIS A 493 7.41 4.02 35.13
C HIS A 493 6.74 5.38 35.41
N ASP A 494 5.88 5.88 34.51
CA ASP A 494 5.12 7.12 34.71
C ASP A 494 4.02 6.95 35.78
N SER A 495 3.59 5.71 36.03
CA SER A 495 2.63 5.36 37.10
C SER A 495 3.28 5.27 38.50
N LEU A 496 4.59 5.54 38.63
CA LEU A 496 5.37 5.36 39.85
C LEU A 496 5.63 6.66 40.63
N GLU A 497 5.81 6.53 41.95
CA GLU A 497 6.13 7.63 42.84
C GLU A 497 7.62 8.01 42.74
N HIS A 498 7.96 9.04 41.96
CA HIS A 498 9.35 9.54 41.83
C HIS A 498 10.04 9.89 43.16
N HIS A 499 9.29 10.08 44.25
CA HIS A 499 9.80 10.41 45.59
C HIS A 499 9.31 9.44 46.68
N GLY A 500 8.98 8.20 46.31
CA GLY A 500 8.67 7.12 47.26
C GLY A 500 9.82 6.83 48.22
N LYS A 501 9.50 6.26 49.40
CA LYS A 501 10.51 5.84 50.39
C LYS A 501 10.99 4.40 50.23
N ASP A 502 10.24 3.61 49.47
CA ASP A 502 10.34 2.14 49.45
C ASP A 502 11.19 1.62 48.27
N TYR A 503 11.35 2.45 47.23
CA TYR A 503 12.13 2.17 46.02
C TYR A 503 12.71 3.44 45.40
N THR A 504 13.56 3.31 44.39
CA THR A 504 14.10 4.41 43.58
C THR A 504 14.03 4.05 42.11
N VAL A 505 13.34 4.86 41.32
CA VAL A 505 13.36 4.73 39.85
C VAL A 505 14.75 5.09 39.34
N ALA A 506 15.32 4.22 38.52
CA ALA A 506 16.64 4.37 37.92
C ALA A 506 16.61 3.89 36.47
N TYR A 507 17.56 4.35 35.65
CA TYR A 507 17.57 4.05 34.22
C TYR A 507 18.74 3.12 33.86
N PRO A 508 18.52 2.07 33.05
CA PRO A 508 19.58 1.15 32.64
C PRO A 508 20.50 1.81 31.61
N ALA A 509 21.67 1.24 31.36
CA ALA A 509 22.44 1.55 30.16
C ALA A 509 21.87 0.73 28.99
N TYR A 510 21.13 1.36 28.08
CA TYR A 510 20.70 0.72 26.84
C TYR A 510 21.91 0.46 25.93
N GLU A 511 21.98 -0.73 25.33
CA GLU A 511 23.07 -1.18 24.45
C GLU A 511 22.68 -1.14 22.96
N GLY A 512 21.49 -0.62 22.64
CA GLY A 512 20.93 -0.54 21.30
C GLY A 512 20.02 -1.72 20.93
N ALA A 513 19.31 -1.56 19.82
CA ALA A 513 18.54 -2.63 19.19
C ALA A 513 19.40 -3.45 18.24
N LYS A 514 19.05 -4.73 18.04
CA LYS A 514 19.53 -5.57 16.94
C LYS A 514 18.37 -6.35 16.37
N TYR A 515 18.25 -6.42 15.05
CA TYR A 515 17.15 -7.11 14.40
C TYR A 515 17.62 -8.05 13.28
N ASP A 516 16.80 -9.04 12.99
CA ASP A 516 16.89 -9.90 11.80
C ASP A 516 15.50 -10.03 11.16
N ALA A 517 15.32 -10.95 10.21
CA ALA A 517 14.06 -11.11 9.50
C ALA A 517 12.86 -11.48 10.40
N SER A 518 13.09 -12.15 11.54
CA SER A 518 12.05 -12.62 12.46
C SER A 518 12.18 -12.07 13.89
N THR A 519 13.37 -11.64 14.30
CA THR A 519 13.72 -11.32 15.69
C THR A 519 14.05 -9.84 15.86
N THR A 520 13.66 -9.25 16.99
CA THR A 520 14.14 -7.95 17.46
C THR A 520 14.61 -8.08 18.91
N ASN A 521 15.86 -7.72 19.17
CA ASN A 521 16.51 -7.80 20.47
C ASN A 521 16.80 -6.40 21.00
N LEU A 522 16.38 -6.14 22.23
CA LEU A 522 16.69 -4.91 22.98
C LEU A 522 17.55 -5.31 24.19
N THR A 523 18.80 -4.82 24.28
CA THR A 523 19.75 -5.22 25.33
C THR A 523 20.08 -4.07 26.28
N TYR A 524 20.19 -4.38 27.57
CA TYR A 524 20.33 -3.41 28.66
C TYR A 524 21.34 -3.90 29.70
N THR A 525 22.23 -3.03 30.18
CA THR A 525 23.07 -3.28 31.36
C THR A 525 22.56 -2.48 32.56
N LEU A 526 22.11 -3.22 33.59
CA LEU A 526 21.83 -2.71 34.93
C LEU A 526 23.13 -2.61 35.73
N ARG A 527 23.47 -1.39 36.17
CA ARG A 527 24.68 -1.11 36.95
C ARG A 527 24.35 -0.97 38.43
N THR A 528 24.88 -1.85 39.27
CA THR A 528 24.67 -1.75 40.73
C THR A 528 25.45 -0.58 41.36
N PRO A 529 24.96 0.03 42.46
CA PRO A 529 25.61 1.17 43.08
C PRO A 529 27.01 0.86 43.61
N LYS A 530 27.93 1.84 43.53
CA LYS A 530 29.36 1.70 43.87
C LYS A 530 29.68 1.15 45.28
N LYS A 531 28.71 1.11 46.21
CA LYS A 531 28.87 0.47 47.54
C LYS A 531 28.79 -1.07 47.49
N HIS A 532 28.22 -1.64 46.43
CA HIS A 532 27.97 -3.08 46.24
C HIS A 532 28.69 -3.63 45.00
N ALA A 533 29.44 -2.79 44.29
CA ALA A 533 29.99 -3.09 42.98
C ALA A 533 31.18 -4.08 43.04
N THR A 534 31.01 -5.24 42.39
CA THR A 534 32.07 -6.16 42.00
C THR A 534 31.98 -6.41 40.49
N ALA A 535 32.98 -7.07 39.88
CA ALA A 535 32.93 -7.36 38.44
C ALA A 535 31.76 -8.27 38.01
N ALA A 536 31.15 -9.00 38.97
CA ALA A 536 29.99 -9.87 38.73
C ALA A 536 28.65 -9.23 39.14
N SER A 537 28.63 -7.99 39.62
CA SER A 537 27.42 -7.37 40.20
C SER A 537 26.56 -6.56 39.23
N ASN A 538 26.93 -6.47 37.96
CA ASN A 538 26.03 -5.97 36.91
C ASN A 538 25.09 -7.10 36.46
N VAL A 539 23.90 -6.72 35.98
CA VAL A 539 22.96 -7.65 35.33
C VAL A 539 22.70 -7.15 33.92
N GLN A 540 22.98 -7.97 32.92
CA GLN A 540 22.55 -7.73 31.55
C GLN A 540 21.18 -8.39 31.33
N ILE A 541 20.27 -7.68 30.68
CA ILE A 541 18.96 -8.18 30.26
C ILE A 541 18.87 -8.01 28.75
N THR A 542 18.29 -9.01 28.05
CA THR A 542 17.85 -8.84 26.66
C THR A 542 16.38 -9.22 26.56
N LEU A 543 15.56 -8.30 26.06
CA LEU A 543 14.19 -8.57 25.63
C LEU A 543 14.25 -9.00 24.16
N SER A 544 13.90 -10.26 23.90
CA SER A 544 13.97 -10.90 22.59
C SER A 544 12.58 -11.16 22.06
N PHE A 545 12.13 -10.32 21.13
CA PHE A 545 10.85 -10.43 20.45
C PHE A 545 11.00 -11.27 19.18
N LEU A 546 10.38 -12.46 19.14
CA LEU A 546 10.38 -13.34 17.99
C LEU A 546 8.98 -13.40 17.39
N SER A 547 8.85 -12.85 16.18
CA SER A 547 7.68 -13.00 15.31
C SER A 547 8.09 -13.89 14.13
N PRO A 548 7.91 -15.22 14.24
CA PRO A 548 8.64 -16.17 13.41
C PRO A 548 8.14 -16.23 11.97
N ILE A 549 9.06 -16.16 11.00
CA ILE A 549 8.78 -16.47 9.59
C ILE A 549 9.23 -17.92 9.32
N THR A 550 8.28 -18.80 9.01
CA THR A 550 8.52 -20.26 8.89
C THR A 550 8.05 -20.81 7.55
N PRO A 551 8.78 -20.54 6.43
CA PRO A 551 8.34 -20.94 5.08
C PRO A 551 8.22 -22.45 4.86
N THR A 552 8.86 -23.25 5.71
CA THR A 552 8.79 -24.72 5.67
C THR A 552 7.64 -25.32 6.48
N SER A 553 6.81 -24.49 7.14
CA SER A 553 5.70 -24.94 8.00
C SER A 553 4.58 -23.89 7.98
N THR A 554 3.65 -24.04 7.04
CA THR A 554 2.50 -23.14 6.86
C THR A 554 1.58 -23.17 8.08
N LEU A 555 1.47 -24.32 8.79
CA LEU A 555 0.77 -24.39 10.08
C LEU A 555 1.32 -23.36 11.08
N ARG A 556 2.64 -23.32 11.29
CA ARG A 556 3.28 -22.37 12.23
C ARG A 556 3.13 -20.94 11.76
N GLN A 557 3.28 -20.70 10.45
CA GLN A 557 3.09 -19.37 9.88
C GLN A 557 1.67 -18.85 10.13
N ALA A 558 0.66 -19.72 10.06
CA ALA A 558 -0.75 -19.40 10.25
C ALA A 558 -1.17 -19.15 11.71
N ILE A 559 -0.29 -19.37 12.72
CA ILE A 559 -0.63 -19.07 14.13
C ILE A 559 -0.49 -17.56 14.38
N PRO A 560 -1.56 -16.85 14.78
CA PRO A 560 -1.53 -15.41 15.07
C PRO A 560 -0.95 -15.15 16.47
N ALA A 561 0.30 -15.55 16.68
CA ALA A 561 0.99 -15.49 17.96
C ALA A 561 2.51 -15.26 17.81
N SER A 562 3.11 -14.69 18.84
CA SER A 562 4.52 -14.27 18.92
C SER A 562 5.12 -14.55 20.29
N TYR A 563 6.45 -14.53 20.39
CA TYR A 563 7.19 -14.79 21.62
C TYR A 563 7.93 -13.55 22.12
N LEU A 564 7.89 -13.33 23.45
CA LEU A 564 8.83 -12.49 24.18
C LEU A 564 9.67 -13.38 25.11
N THR A 565 10.96 -13.54 24.81
CA THR A 565 11.90 -14.15 25.75
C THR A 565 12.66 -13.07 26.50
N VAL A 566 12.57 -13.08 27.83
CA VAL A 566 13.42 -12.26 28.70
C VAL A 566 14.64 -13.08 29.08
N TYR A 567 15.80 -12.76 28.50
CA TYR A 567 17.09 -13.33 28.89
C TYR A 567 17.75 -12.48 29.97
N VAL A 568 18.31 -13.12 31.00
CA VAL A 568 18.96 -12.46 32.14
C VAL A 568 20.32 -13.10 32.42
N GLN A 569 21.37 -12.29 32.51
CA GLN A 569 22.73 -12.71 32.78
C GLN A 569 23.38 -11.82 33.85
N GLY A 570 23.86 -12.39 34.96
CA GLY A 570 24.44 -11.61 36.06
C GLY A 570 24.76 -12.42 37.31
N GLY A 571 25.23 -11.75 38.37
CA GLY A 571 25.50 -12.36 39.68
C GLY A 571 24.62 -11.87 40.84
N VAL A 572 23.62 -11.03 40.54
CA VAL A 572 22.66 -10.44 41.49
C VAL A 572 21.25 -10.84 41.08
N ASP A 573 20.38 -11.09 42.04
CA ASP A 573 18.97 -11.40 41.78
C ASP A 573 18.25 -10.21 41.12
N VAL A 574 17.29 -10.51 40.25
CA VAL A 574 16.43 -9.51 39.62
C VAL A 574 15.01 -10.07 39.51
N ASP A 575 14.02 -9.22 39.75
CA ASP A 575 12.63 -9.51 39.45
C ASP A 575 12.21 -8.76 38.18
N ILE A 576 11.42 -9.39 37.31
CA ILE A 576 10.92 -8.79 36.07
C ILE A 576 9.40 -8.76 36.11
N TYR A 577 8.81 -7.65 35.67
CA TYR A 577 7.38 -7.45 35.48
C TYR A 577 7.08 -7.14 34.02
N VAL A 578 6.01 -7.74 33.49
CA VAL A 578 5.50 -7.49 32.13
C VAL A 578 3.99 -7.32 32.23
N ASP A 579 3.45 -6.24 31.64
CA ASP A 579 2.01 -5.99 31.54
C ASP A 579 1.57 -5.67 30.11
N VAL A 580 0.32 -6.02 29.82
CA VAL A 580 -0.46 -5.56 28.66
C VAL A 580 -1.80 -5.00 29.17
N ASN A 581 -2.42 -4.08 28.43
CA ASN A 581 -3.72 -3.49 28.81
C ASN A 581 -4.83 -3.80 27.79
N GLY A 582 -6.01 -3.20 27.96
CA GLY A 582 -7.16 -3.43 27.08
C GLY A 582 -7.02 -2.96 25.63
N GLN A 583 -6.07 -2.07 25.30
CA GLN A 583 -5.94 -1.48 23.97
C GLN A 583 -5.60 -2.49 22.86
N TRP A 584 -5.20 -3.72 23.23
CA TRP A 584 -4.91 -4.81 22.29
C TRP A 584 -6.16 -5.45 21.65
N VAL A 585 -7.38 -5.14 22.10
CA VAL A 585 -8.62 -5.80 21.64
C VAL A 585 -9.71 -4.84 21.12
N SER A 586 -9.40 -3.54 21.00
CA SER A 586 -10.30 -2.54 20.42
C SER A 586 -9.53 -1.25 20.13
N GLY A 587 -9.89 -0.55 19.05
CA GLY A 587 -9.43 0.82 18.82
C GLY A 587 -10.13 1.85 19.71
N LYS A 588 -11.31 1.52 20.25
CA LYS A 588 -12.15 2.42 21.05
C LYS A 588 -11.81 2.37 22.55
N PRO A 589 -11.38 3.46 23.19
CA PRO A 589 -11.05 3.46 24.63
C PRO A 589 -12.23 3.13 25.55
N ASP A 590 -13.45 3.49 25.14
CA ASP A 590 -14.69 3.26 25.88
C ASP A 590 -15.26 1.83 25.74
N SER A 591 -14.64 0.97 24.92
CA SER A 591 -15.04 -0.44 24.77
C SER A 591 -14.97 -1.19 26.10
N LEU A 592 -16.14 -1.64 26.59
CA LEU A 592 -16.22 -2.55 27.74
C LEU A 592 -15.54 -3.89 27.42
N ILE A 593 -14.53 -4.26 28.21
CA ILE A 593 -13.79 -5.52 28.09
C ILE A 593 -14.03 -6.45 29.28
N GLU A 594 -14.02 -7.74 29.00
CA GLU A 594 -14.00 -8.82 29.99
C GLU A 594 -12.69 -9.61 29.93
N TRP A 595 -12.34 -10.25 31.04
CA TRP A 595 -11.11 -11.03 31.13
C TRP A 595 -11.22 -12.24 32.06
N ALA A 596 -10.35 -13.22 31.83
CA ALA A 596 -10.20 -14.39 32.69
C ALA A 596 -8.73 -14.84 32.73
N LEU A 597 -8.39 -15.64 33.74
CA LEU A 597 -7.11 -16.35 33.80
C LEU A 597 -7.33 -17.87 33.70
N ALA A 598 -6.72 -18.50 32.70
CA ALA A 598 -6.60 -19.96 32.62
C ALA A 598 -5.29 -20.43 33.30
N GLU A 599 -5.40 -21.36 34.26
CA GLU A 599 -4.25 -22.08 34.84
C GLU A 599 -4.22 -23.55 34.36
N GLN A 600 -3.34 -23.88 33.42
CA GLN A 600 -3.18 -25.27 32.98
C GLN A 600 -2.18 -26.03 33.86
N ARG A 601 -2.64 -27.14 34.46
CA ARG A 601 -1.85 -27.98 35.38
C ARG A 601 -1.38 -29.27 34.70
N GLY A 602 -0.20 -29.21 34.07
CA GLY A 602 0.46 -30.34 33.42
C GLY A 602 1.41 -31.14 34.33
N SER A 603 2.17 -32.06 33.74
CA SER A 603 3.28 -32.79 34.37
C SER A 603 4.63 -32.04 34.32
N THR A 604 4.71 -30.99 33.50
CA THR A 604 5.78 -29.98 33.45
C THR A 604 5.48 -28.82 34.41
N GLU A 605 6.27 -27.74 34.39
CA GLU A 605 5.70 -26.45 34.78
C GLU A 605 4.44 -26.17 33.96
N GLY A 606 3.36 -25.74 34.61
CA GLY A 606 2.10 -25.39 33.97
C GLY A 606 2.17 -24.06 33.23
N LEU A 607 1.06 -23.63 32.63
CA LEU A 607 0.92 -22.35 31.95
C LEU A 607 -0.14 -21.48 32.65
N LYS A 608 0.07 -20.16 32.61
CA LYS A 608 -0.90 -19.14 33.02
C LYS A 608 -1.21 -18.26 31.82
N THR A 609 -2.47 -18.19 31.40
CA THR A 609 -2.89 -17.38 30.24
C THR A 609 -3.96 -16.39 30.67
N TRP A 610 -3.65 -15.10 30.58
CA TRP A 610 -4.66 -14.04 30.55
C TRP A 610 -5.41 -14.11 29.23
N MET A 611 -6.74 -14.08 29.30
CA MET A 611 -7.65 -14.08 28.15
C MET A 611 -8.49 -12.81 28.26
N VAL A 612 -8.42 -11.92 27.27
CA VAL A 612 -9.06 -10.59 27.31
C VAL A 612 -9.77 -10.34 25.99
N LYS A 613 -11.00 -9.81 26.04
CA LYS A 613 -11.76 -9.42 24.84
C LYS A 613 -12.83 -8.37 25.17
N ARG A 614 -13.47 -7.81 24.14
CA ARG A 614 -14.68 -6.97 24.31
C ARG A 614 -15.85 -7.83 24.82
N GLN A 615 -16.69 -7.27 25.68
CA GLN A 615 -17.94 -7.91 26.12
C GLN A 615 -18.95 -8.06 24.97
N LEU A 616 -19.04 -7.02 24.13
CA LEU A 616 -19.83 -7.02 22.90
C LEU A 616 -18.88 -6.97 21.71
N GLU A 617 -18.57 -8.14 21.15
CA GLU A 617 -17.74 -8.27 19.95
C GLU A 617 -18.52 -7.85 18.69
N GLN A 618 -17.89 -7.06 17.82
CA GLN A 618 -18.48 -6.54 16.58
C GLN A 618 -17.75 -7.16 15.38
N LEU A 619 -18.22 -8.33 14.94
CA LEU A 619 -17.57 -9.15 13.91
C LEU A 619 -17.36 -8.38 12.60
N PHE A 620 -16.15 -8.48 12.04
CA PHE A 620 -15.74 -7.87 10.77
C PHE A 620 -15.83 -6.33 10.73
N THR A 621 -15.84 -5.68 11.89
CA THR A 621 -15.74 -4.21 12.00
C THR A 621 -14.41 -3.82 12.63
N GLU A 622 -13.86 -2.68 12.20
CA GLU A 622 -12.60 -2.15 12.73
C GLU A 622 -12.81 -0.77 13.35
N THR A 623 -11.83 -0.30 14.13
CA THR A 623 -11.67 1.11 14.50
C THR A 623 -10.19 1.41 14.64
N ASP A 624 -9.73 2.51 14.02
CA ASP A 624 -8.32 2.86 13.87
C ASP A 624 -7.47 1.65 13.39
N ASP A 625 -7.99 0.96 12.38
CA ASP A 625 -7.48 -0.28 11.76
C ASP A 625 -7.39 -1.53 12.68
N GLN A 626 -7.86 -1.45 13.93
CA GLN A 626 -7.87 -2.56 14.89
C GLN A 626 -9.19 -3.33 14.86
N SER A 627 -9.13 -4.66 15.00
CA SER A 627 -10.32 -5.52 15.00
C SER A 627 -11.19 -5.33 16.23
N GLU A 628 -12.48 -5.09 16.04
CA GLU A 628 -13.46 -4.89 17.12
C GLU A 628 -14.10 -6.23 17.60
N TRP A 629 -13.45 -7.36 17.31
CA TRP A 629 -13.73 -8.71 17.80
C TRP A 629 -12.43 -9.54 17.86
N GLY A 630 -12.47 -10.66 18.58
CA GLY A 630 -11.31 -11.51 18.84
C GLY A 630 -10.84 -11.46 20.29
N GLN A 631 -9.96 -12.39 20.66
CA GLN A 631 -9.45 -12.54 22.02
C GLN A 631 -7.92 -12.44 22.06
N LEU A 632 -7.41 -11.57 22.93
CA LEU A 632 -6.01 -11.52 23.32
C LEU A 632 -5.73 -12.67 24.30
N HIS A 633 -4.69 -13.45 24.01
CA HIS A 633 -4.13 -14.43 24.93
C HIS A 633 -2.69 -14.03 25.27
N PHE A 634 -2.45 -13.63 26.52
CA PHE A 634 -1.12 -13.33 27.05
C PHE A 634 -0.71 -14.42 28.04
N THR A 635 0.24 -15.26 27.62
CA THR A 635 0.67 -16.46 28.36
C THR A 635 2.05 -16.28 28.97
N GLY A 636 2.19 -16.69 30.24
CA GLY A 636 3.45 -16.80 30.96
C GLY A 636 3.62 -18.18 31.61
N PRO A 637 4.81 -18.46 32.18
CA PRO A 637 5.08 -19.72 32.84
C PRO A 637 4.28 -19.81 34.14
N GLY A 638 3.78 -20.99 34.50
CA GLY A 638 2.96 -21.20 35.70
C GLY A 638 3.66 -20.81 37.01
N GLY A 639 5.00 -20.87 37.01
CA GLY A 639 5.87 -20.36 38.08
C GLY A 639 6.16 -18.85 38.04
N ALA A 640 5.40 -18.04 37.29
CA ALA A 640 5.30 -16.59 37.46
C ALA A 640 4.15 -16.24 38.41
N HIS A 641 4.27 -15.12 39.12
CA HIS A 641 3.15 -14.49 39.80
C HIS A 641 2.30 -13.74 38.78
N HIS A 642 0.98 -13.65 39.00
CA HIS A 642 0.06 -12.90 38.14
C HIS A 642 -0.70 -11.84 38.95
N GLU A 643 -1.18 -10.79 38.28
CA GLU A 643 -2.22 -9.91 38.82
C GLU A 643 -2.98 -9.21 37.69
N SER A 644 -4.28 -8.98 37.86
CA SER A 644 -5.02 -7.98 37.08
C SER A 644 -5.63 -6.91 37.99
N GLY A 645 -5.84 -5.72 37.43
CA GLY A 645 -6.36 -4.55 38.15
C GLY A 645 -5.84 -3.25 37.57
N THR A 646 -6.08 -2.13 38.27
CA THR A 646 -5.63 -0.78 37.86
C THR A 646 -4.12 -0.69 37.71
N SER A 647 -3.66 -0.18 36.56
CA SER A 647 -2.26 -0.11 36.18
C SER A 647 -1.34 0.51 37.24
N SER A 648 -1.75 1.65 37.80
CA SER A 648 -0.98 2.38 38.82
C SER A 648 -0.77 1.56 40.09
N GLN A 649 -1.77 0.78 40.50
CA GLN A 649 -1.69 -0.06 41.70
C GLN A 649 -0.73 -1.23 41.49
N LEU A 650 -0.82 -1.92 40.34
CA LEU A 650 0.01 -3.08 40.01
C LEU A 650 1.47 -2.70 39.75
N ARG A 651 1.71 -1.64 38.95
CA ARG A 651 3.05 -1.10 38.66
C ARG A 651 3.74 -0.63 39.96
N GLN A 652 3.04 0.10 40.84
CA GLN A 652 3.58 0.49 42.15
C GLN A 652 3.77 -0.68 43.11
N ARG A 653 2.89 -1.69 43.10
CA ARG A 653 3.07 -2.89 43.93
C ARG A 653 4.37 -3.57 43.58
N PHE A 654 4.57 -3.88 42.29
CA PHE A 654 5.82 -4.49 41.82
C PHE A 654 7.04 -3.64 42.18
N ALA A 655 6.98 -2.32 41.99
CA ALA A 655 8.07 -1.42 42.36
C ALA A 655 8.44 -1.46 43.86
N ARG A 656 7.45 -1.69 44.76
CA ARG A 656 7.66 -1.82 46.21
C ARG A 656 8.09 -3.21 46.67
N THR A 657 7.75 -4.29 45.95
CA THR A 657 7.84 -5.67 46.47
C THR A 657 8.61 -6.66 45.58
N GLY A 658 8.87 -6.32 44.31
CA GLY A 658 9.38 -7.25 43.30
C GLY A 658 8.36 -8.31 42.84
N THR A 659 7.09 -8.28 43.29
CA THR A 659 6.15 -9.38 43.07
C THR A 659 4.66 -8.99 43.08
N LEU A 660 3.83 -9.92 42.63
CA LEU A 660 2.38 -9.79 42.43
C LEU A 660 1.60 -10.80 43.29
N GLN A 661 0.32 -10.53 43.57
CA GLN A 661 -0.43 -11.24 44.61
C GLN A 661 -0.99 -12.62 44.20
N ASN A 662 -1.01 -12.98 42.91
CA ASN A 662 -1.80 -14.09 42.35
C ASN A 662 -3.31 -13.90 42.62
N THR A 663 -3.82 -12.75 42.18
CA THR A 663 -5.23 -12.38 42.25
C THR A 663 -5.72 -11.86 40.91
N MET A 664 -6.99 -12.06 40.60
CA MET A 664 -7.68 -11.48 39.46
C MET A 664 -8.70 -10.46 39.97
N ASP A 665 -8.70 -9.26 39.38
CA ASP A 665 -9.79 -8.29 39.52
C ASP A 665 -11.04 -8.84 38.80
N ASP A 666 -12.21 -8.80 39.43
CA ASP A 666 -13.47 -9.28 38.87
C ASP A 666 -14.36 -8.15 38.32
N LYS A 667 -13.85 -6.91 38.30
CA LYS A 667 -14.58 -5.70 37.84
C LYS A 667 -14.26 -5.34 36.40
N PHE A 668 -14.92 -6.02 35.48
CA PHE A 668 -14.94 -5.67 34.05
C PHE A 668 -15.43 -4.23 33.83
N ARG A 669 -14.79 -3.51 32.90
CA ARG A 669 -14.97 -2.08 32.63
C ARG A 669 -14.39 -1.68 31.26
N ALA A 670 -14.36 -0.40 30.95
CA ALA A 670 -13.76 0.13 29.71
C ALA A 670 -12.23 -0.02 29.69
N ILE A 671 -11.59 0.33 28.58
CA ILE A 671 -10.13 0.27 28.42
C ILE A 671 -9.46 1.47 29.10
N ASP A 672 -10.13 2.63 29.13
CA ASP A 672 -9.67 3.85 29.80
C ASP A 672 -10.10 3.96 31.28
N ASP A 673 -11.24 3.38 31.67
CA ASP A 673 -11.71 3.35 33.06
C ASP A 673 -10.75 2.57 33.98
N ASP A 674 -10.04 3.31 34.85
CA ASP A 674 -9.11 2.77 35.85
C ASP A 674 -8.09 1.76 35.24
N GLU A 675 -7.54 2.10 34.05
CA GLU A 675 -6.65 1.31 33.15
C GLU A 675 -6.43 -0.16 33.59
N PRO A 676 -7.29 -1.11 33.17
CA PRO A 676 -7.11 -2.52 33.48
C PRO A 676 -5.87 -3.09 32.78
N VAL A 677 -4.91 -3.60 33.56
CA VAL A 677 -3.73 -4.30 33.06
C VAL A 677 -3.68 -5.76 33.49
N PHE A 678 -3.01 -6.57 32.68
CA PHE A 678 -2.91 -8.02 32.80
C PHE A 678 -1.43 -8.37 32.93
N ALA A 679 -0.98 -8.57 34.16
CA ALA A 679 0.43 -8.57 34.50
C ALA A 679 0.97 -9.95 34.92
N PHE A 680 2.25 -10.16 34.63
CA PHE A 680 3.06 -11.23 35.22
C PHE A 680 4.31 -10.65 35.89
N ALA A 681 4.76 -11.30 36.97
CA ALA A 681 6.05 -11.04 37.60
C ALA A 681 6.85 -12.33 37.81
N LYS A 682 8.14 -12.31 37.49
CA LYS A 682 9.04 -13.47 37.58
C LYS A 682 10.37 -13.10 38.25
N SER A 683 10.67 -13.78 39.35
CA SER A 683 11.95 -13.68 40.04
C SER A 683 13.03 -14.56 39.40
N PHE A 684 14.22 -13.99 39.23
CA PHE A 684 15.43 -14.68 38.78
C PHE A 684 16.45 -14.75 39.91
N LYS A 685 16.76 -15.98 40.33
CA LYS A 685 17.71 -16.28 41.41
C LYS A 685 19.08 -16.59 40.81
N LEU A 686 19.93 -15.57 40.77
CA LEU A 686 21.25 -15.59 40.11
C LEU A 686 22.40 -15.58 41.13
N SER A 687 22.14 -15.09 42.33
CA SER A 687 23.11 -15.01 43.43
C SER A 687 23.50 -16.40 43.94
N ASN A 688 24.74 -16.82 43.67
CA ASN A 688 25.21 -18.16 43.99
C ASN A 688 26.20 -18.16 45.17
N SER A 689 25.71 -18.58 46.34
CA SER A 689 26.42 -18.55 47.62
C SER A 689 27.71 -19.40 47.70
N SER A 690 28.00 -20.17 46.65
CA SER A 690 29.17 -21.05 46.55
C SER A 690 30.36 -20.47 45.76
N SER A 691 30.18 -19.44 44.92
CA SER A 691 31.27 -18.78 44.17
C SER A 691 30.85 -17.41 43.61
N PRO A 692 31.21 -16.29 44.28
CA PRO A 692 30.82 -14.92 43.88
C PRO A 692 31.60 -14.33 42.68
N ALA A 693 32.21 -15.19 41.86
CA ALA A 693 32.92 -14.84 40.63
C ALA A 693 32.29 -15.47 39.38
N THR A 694 31.21 -16.24 39.53
CA THR A 694 30.52 -16.94 38.44
C THR A 694 29.31 -16.13 38.01
N VAL A 695 29.20 -15.82 36.72
CA VAL A 695 28.01 -15.19 36.14
C VAL A 695 26.97 -16.28 35.86
N SER A 696 25.78 -16.12 36.42
CA SER A 696 24.62 -16.99 36.19
C SER A 696 23.86 -16.51 34.93
N THR A 697 23.10 -17.41 34.29
CA THR A 697 22.25 -17.08 33.14
C THR A 697 20.93 -17.83 33.25
N SER A 698 19.83 -17.15 32.94
CA SER A 698 18.47 -17.69 33.03
C SER A 698 17.55 -16.96 32.05
N SER A 699 16.33 -17.46 31.85
CA SER A 699 15.36 -16.86 30.95
C SER A 699 13.92 -17.21 31.31
N ALA A 700 12.98 -16.32 31.01
CA ALA A 700 11.54 -16.61 31.01
C ALA A 700 10.95 -16.36 29.61
N LEU A 701 10.01 -17.21 29.22
CA LEU A 701 9.28 -17.10 27.96
C LEU A 701 7.86 -16.58 28.26
N PHE A 702 7.40 -15.64 27.44
CA PHE A 702 6.02 -15.21 27.38
C PHE A 702 5.55 -15.29 25.91
N THR A 703 4.25 -15.46 25.68
CA THR A 703 3.67 -15.41 24.33
C THR A 703 2.46 -14.50 24.29
N ILE A 704 2.32 -13.76 23.20
CA ILE A 704 1.17 -12.90 22.91
C ILE A 704 0.53 -13.39 21.62
N ALA A 705 -0.75 -13.74 21.69
CA ALA A 705 -1.58 -14.11 20.56
C ALA A 705 -2.84 -13.23 20.53
N HIS A 706 -3.33 -12.91 19.33
CA HIS A 706 -4.63 -12.25 19.14
C HIS A 706 -5.42 -13.11 18.15
N ILE A 707 -6.51 -13.72 18.61
CA ILE A 707 -7.23 -14.76 17.88
C ILE A 707 -8.59 -14.26 17.40
N GLN A 708 -8.78 -14.23 16.09
CA GLN A 708 -10.09 -14.06 15.44
C GLN A 708 -10.56 -15.40 14.86
N ASP A 709 -11.78 -15.83 15.23
CA ASP A 709 -12.51 -16.92 14.58
C ASP A 709 -14.01 -16.60 14.58
N PRO A 710 -14.61 -16.19 13.44
CA PRO A 710 -14.03 -16.12 12.10
C PRO A 710 -13.00 -14.98 11.91
N VAL A 711 -12.15 -15.12 10.90
CA VAL A 711 -11.09 -14.17 10.53
C VAL A 711 -11.60 -13.07 9.60
N THR A 712 -12.46 -13.46 8.65
CA THR A 712 -12.98 -12.59 7.58
C THR A 712 -14.32 -13.13 7.11
N GLN A 713 -15.14 -12.29 6.48
CA GLN A 713 -16.19 -12.78 5.58
C GLN A 713 -15.73 -12.65 4.12
N TYR A 714 -16.16 -13.59 3.28
CA TYR A 714 -15.70 -13.73 1.90
C TYR A 714 -16.83 -14.27 1.00
N ALA A 715 -17.14 -13.54 -0.07
CA ALA A 715 -18.12 -13.92 -1.08
C ALA A 715 -17.48 -14.80 -2.15
N SER A 716 -18.07 -15.96 -2.42
CA SER A 716 -17.67 -16.83 -3.53
C SER A 716 -18.88 -17.50 -4.19
N ALA A 717 -18.68 -18.50 -5.06
CA ALA A 717 -19.76 -19.33 -5.61
C ALA A 717 -20.63 -20.03 -4.55
N ARG A 718 -20.22 -20.01 -3.27
CA ARG A 718 -20.96 -20.51 -2.11
C ARG A 718 -21.85 -19.46 -1.44
N GLY A 719 -21.81 -18.21 -1.91
CA GLY A 719 -22.33 -17.03 -1.21
C GLY A 719 -21.31 -16.45 -0.21
N LEU A 720 -21.74 -15.45 0.55
CA LEU A 720 -20.95 -14.82 1.61
C LEU A 720 -20.74 -15.82 2.76
N THR A 721 -19.47 -16.17 3.02
CA THR A 721 -19.07 -17.23 3.93
C THR A 721 -18.18 -16.66 5.04
N PHE A 722 -18.42 -17.03 6.30
CA PHE A 722 -17.55 -16.69 7.42
C PHE A 722 -16.36 -17.66 7.45
N MET A 723 -15.16 -17.12 7.35
CA MET A 723 -13.95 -17.87 7.05
C MET A 723 -13.14 -18.14 8.32
N ARG A 724 -13.00 -19.43 8.65
CA ARG A 724 -12.25 -19.91 9.83
C ARG A 724 -10.75 -19.75 9.66
N PRO A 725 -9.98 -19.54 10.74
CA PRO A 725 -8.52 -19.48 10.64
C PRO A 725 -7.94 -20.86 10.30
N LEU A 726 -6.92 -20.88 9.44
CA LEU A 726 -6.40 -22.14 8.88
C LEU A 726 -5.92 -23.13 9.97
N TRP A 727 -5.38 -22.61 11.08
CA TRP A 727 -4.88 -23.41 12.21
C TRP A 727 -5.96 -24.29 12.89
N ARG A 728 -7.26 -24.00 12.73
CA ARG A 728 -8.37 -24.87 13.19
C ARG A 728 -8.35 -26.27 12.54
N SER A 729 -7.61 -26.45 11.44
CA SER A 729 -7.40 -27.75 10.80
C SER A 729 -6.59 -28.74 11.67
N TRP A 730 -5.82 -28.24 12.65
CA TRP A 730 -5.05 -29.06 13.60
C TRP A 730 -5.52 -28.89 15.05
N PHE A 731 -5.92 -27.68 15.46
CA PHE A 731 -6.32 -27.39 16.84
C PHE A 731 -7.81 -27.09 16.94
N SER A 732 -8.57 -28.01 17.56
CA SER A 732 -10.01 -27.87 17.74
C SER A 732 -10.41 -26.77 18.74
N HIS A 733 -9.53 -26.46 19.69
CA HIS A 733 -9.74 -25.49 20.77
C HIS A 733 -8.49 -24.63 20.94
N ASP A 734 -8.71 -23.37 21.33
CA ASP A 734 -7.73 -22.29 21.38
C ASP A 734 -6.67 -22.58 22.47
N GLU A 735 -7.07 -23.20 23.58
CA GLU A 735 -6.16 -23.77 24.59
C GLU A 735 -5.08 -24.70 24.00
N ASN A 736 -5.44 -25.54 23.03
CA ASN A 736 -4.50 -26.47 22.39
C ASN A 736 -3.53 -25.73 21.46
N LEU A 737 -3.99 -24.65 20.79
CA LEU A 737 -3.16 -23.78 19.97
C LEU A 737 -2.14 -23.04 20.83
N ILE A 738 -2.58 -22.46 21.95
CA ILE A 738 -1.71 -21.74 22.90
C ILE A 738 -0.68 -22.68 23.53
N GLN A 739 -1.11 -23.86 23.98
CA GLN A 739 -0.20 -24.87 24.53
C GLN A 739 0.83 -25.35 23.50
N PHE A 740 0.40 -25.62 22.25
CA PHE A 740 1.31 -25.97 21.16
C PHE A 740 2.31 -24.84 20.90
N HIS A 741 1.83 -23.61 20.67
CA HIS A 741 2.66 -22.47 20.33
C HIS A 741 3.73 -22.19 21.39
N TYR A 742 3.35 -22.16 22.67
CA TYR A 742 4.28 -21.91 23.78
C TYR A 742 5.38 -22.99 23.87
N HIS A 743 5.03 -24.27 23.74
CA HIS A 743 6.00 -25.37 23.81
C HIS A 743 6.82 -25.56 22.52
N ASP A 744 6.32 -25.10 21.36
CA ASP A 744 7.02 -25.18 20.07
C ASP A 744 8.12 -24.11 19.90
N PHE A 745 8.27 -23.17 20.83
CA PHE A 745 9.31 -22.12 20.79
C PHE A 745 10.71 -22.60 20.32
N PRO A 746 11.26 -23.74 20.79
CA PRO A 746 12.56 -24.24 20.31
C PRO A 746 12.57 -24.61 18.81
N THR A 747 11.44 -25.10 18.28
CA THR A 747 11.28 -25.36 16.83
C THR A 747 11.10 -24.05 16.08
N ALA A 748 10.17 -23.19 16.52
CA ALA A 748 9.86 -21.93 15.85
C ALA A 748 11.08 -21.02 15.74
N ASN A 749 11.83 -20.87 16.84
CA ASN A 749 13.10 -20.12 16.88
C ASN A 749 14.18 -20.75 15.98
N SER A 750 14.24 -22.08 15.87
CA SER A 750 15.18 -22.77 14.98
C SER A 750 14.83 -22.54 13.49
N LEU A 751 13.56 -22.69 13.11
CA LEU A 751 13.10 -22.47 11.74
C LEU A 751 13.24 -21.00 11.31
N ALA A 752 12.81 -20.07 12.16
CA ALA A 752 12.91 -18.63 11.91
C ALA A 752 14.37 -18.13 11.89
N GLY A 753 15.24 -18.67 12.76
CA GLY A 753 16.67 -18.40 12.76
C GLY A 753 17.37 -18.90 11.49
N ASN A 754 17.01 -20.10 11.01
CA ASN A 754 17.51 -20.63 9.74
C ASN A 754 17.06 -19.77 8.55
N TYR A 755 15.79 -19.33 8.51
CA TYR A 755 15.30 -18.39 7.49
C TYR A 755 16.09 -17.08 7.50
N SER A 756 16.25 -16.49 8.68
CA SER A 756 16.91 -15.18 8.84
C SER A 756 18.40 -15.23 8.47
N GLU A 757 19.12 -16.29 8.86
CA GLU A 757 20.54 -16.45 8.47
C GLU A 757 20.72 -16.75 6.98
N GLN A 758 19.85 -17.56 6.37
CA GLN A 758 19.94 -17.82 4.92
C GLN A 758 19.55 -16.60 4.09
N LEU A 759 18.56 -15.81 4.52
CA LEU A 759 18.25 -14.51 3.91
C LEU A 759 19.45 -13.56 4.02
N ARG A 760 20.09 -13.50 5.20
CA ARG A 760 21.32 -12.73 5.43
C ARG A 760 22.48 -13.17 4.53
N ILE A 761 22.60 -14.47 4.24
CA ILE A 761 23.60 -15.03 3.31
C ILE A 761 23.28 -14.65 1.86
N ASP A 762 22.05 -14.90 1.38
CA ASP A 762 21.68 -14.60 -0.01
C ASP A 762 21.72 -13.10 -0.29
N ALA A 763 21.21 -12.24 0.60
CA ALA A 763 21.24 -10.78 0.43
C ALA A 763 22.66 -10.21 0.47
N TYR A 764 23.55 -10.74 1.32
CA TYR A 764 24.96 -10.35 1.31
C TYR A 764 25.68 -10.75 0.02
N ALA A 765 25.29 -11.87 -0.61
CA ALA A 765 25.83 -12.30 -1.90
C ALA A 765 25.26 -11.49 -3.08
N SER A 766 23.99 -11.07 -3.00
CA SER A 766 23.27 -10.34 -4.06
C SER A 766 23.60 -8.83 -4.12
N GLY A 767 24.11 -8.26 -3.03
CA GLY A 767 24.23 -6.81 -2.84
C GLY A 767 25.31 -6.41 -1.84
N SER A 768 24.90 -5.71 -0.78
CA SER A 768 25.81 -5.15 0.24
C SER A 768 25.29 -5.41 1.67
N THR A 769 26.07 -5.03 2.68
CA THR A 769 25.61 -5.06 4.09
C THR A 769 24.35 -4.21 4.31
N ASN A 770 24.20 -3.13 3.56
CA ASN A 770 23.00 -2.29 3.61
C ASN A 770 21.76 -3.06 3.13
N TYR A 771 21.90 -3.84 2.06
CA TYR A 771 20.79 -4.64 1.51
C TYR A 771 20.29 -5.71 2.49
N VAL A 772 21.20 -6.34 3.24
CA VAL A 772 20.89 -7.32 4.29
C VAL A 772 19.94 -6.74 5.34
N ASP A 773 20.25 -5.54 5.85
CA ASP A 773 19.45 -4.88 6.88
C ASP A 773 18.09 -4.38 6.36
N ILE A 774 18.00 -4.05 5.07
CA ILE A 774 16.76 -3.65 4.39
C ILE A 774 15.79 -4.83 4.30
N VAL A 775 16.21 -5.98 3.77
CA VAL A 775 15.31 -7.16 3.67
C VAL A 775 14.96 -7.75 5.03
N ALA A 776 15.86 -7.67 6.01
CA ALA A 776 15.58 -8.06 7.39
C ALA A 776 14.48 -7.21 8.03
N LEU A 777 14.47 -5.90 7.77
CA LEU A 777 13.41 -4.99 8.25
C LEU A 777 12.07 -5.28 7.55
N SER A 778 12.10 -5.48 6.23
CA SER A 778 10.89 -5.65 5.40
C SER A 778 10.19 -7.00 5.55
N ALA A 779 10.90 -8.08 5.89
CA ALA A 779 10.33 -9.44 5.91
C ALA A 779 9.08 -9.60 6.80
N ARG A 780 9.10 -9.01 8.01
CA ARG A 780 7.95 -9.03 8.93
C ARG A 780 6.81 -8.11 8.48
N GLN A 781 7.12 -7.02 7.79
CA GLN A 781 6.11 -6.10 7.26
C GLN A 781 5.35 -6.70 6.07
N ALA A 782 6.07 -7.27 5.10
CA ALA A 782 5.49 -7.93 3.93
C ALA A 782 4.51 -9.06 4.32
N MET A 783 4.84 -9.81 5.38
CA MET A 783 3.97 -10.86 5.92
C MET A 783 2.84 -10.31 6.82
N GLY A 784 3.09 -9.21 7.52
CA GLY A 784 2.22 -8.65 8.56
C GLY A 784 0.85 -8.18 8.06
N ALA A 785 0.70 -7.88 6.77
CA ALA A 785 -0.59 -7.51 6.17
C ALA A 785 -1.51 -8.71 5.87
N THR A 786 -1.10 -9.95 6.17
CA THR A 786 -1.80 -11.16 5.71
C THR A 786 -2.35 -12.04 6.83
N SER A 787 -3.43 -12.80 6.55
CA SER A 787 -4.07 -13.71 7.51
C SER A 787 -4.57 -15.00 6.86
N PHE A 788 -4.18 -16.16 7.43
CA PHE A 788 -4.43 -17.49 6.86
C PHE A 788 -5.80 -18.06 7.23
N SER A 789 -6.48 -18.65 6.24
CA SER A 789 -7.83 -19.15 6.38
C SER A 789 -8.10 -20.41 5.54
N GLY A 790 -9.33 -20.94 5.61
CA GLY A 790 -9.75 -22.16 4.91
C GLY A 790 -9.47 -23.43 5.70
N THR A 791 -9.19 -24.53 5.00
CA THR A 791 -8.82 -25.83 5.60
C THR A 791 -7.53 -26.35 4.99
N SER A 792 -6.98 -27.45 5.52
CA SER A 792 -5.85 -28.17 4.87
C SER A 792 -6.12 -28.53 3.40
N GLU A 793 -7.36 -28.82 3.01
CA GLU A 793 -7.72 -29.22 1.64
C GLU A 793 -7.91 -28.03 0.70
N ASN A 794 -8.32 -26.88 1.24
CA ASN A 794 -8.54 -25.64 0.49
C ASN A 794 -8.08 -24.41 1.32
N PRO A 795 -6.76 -24.26 1.55
CA PRO A 795 -6.19 -23.13 2.28
C PRO A 795 -6.21 -21.86 1.44
N LEU A 796 -6.43 -20.71 2.10
CA LEU A 796 -6.47 -19.38 1.50
C LEU A 796 -5.63 -18.41 2.35
N LEU A 797 -5.14 -17.34 1.75
CA LEU A 797 -4.41 -16.26 2.42
C LEU A 797 -5.05 -14.94 2.01
N PHE A 798 -5.56 -14.21 3.00
CA PHE A 798 -6.19 -12.92 2.78
C PHE A 798 -5.22 -11.79 3.12
N LEU A 799 -5.26 -10.69 2.36
CA LEU A 799 -4.40 -9.51 2.52
C LEU A 799 -5.25 -8.27 2.78
N LYS A 800 -4.85 -7.48 3.78
CA LYS A 800 -5.34 -6.12 4.01
C LYS A 800 -4.45 -5.12 3.28
N GLU A 801 -5.04 -4.18 2.57
CA GLU A 801 -4.33 -3.00 2.11
C GLU A 801 -4.17 -2.01 3.27
N ILE A 802 -3.08 -2.20 4.00
CA ILE A 802 -2.65 -1.34 5.11
C ILE A 802 -2.35 0.09 4.59
N SER A 803 -2.64 1.10 5.42
CA SER A 803 -2.21 2.51 5.25
C SER A 803 -2.58 3.16 3.91
N SER A 804 -3.77 2.85 3.38
CA SER A 804 -4.31 3.32 2.10
C SER A 804 -5.82 3.56 2.23
N ASN A 805 -6.62 3.25 1.21
CA ASN A 805 -8.09 3.24 1.26
C ASN A 805 -8.70 2.10 2.12
N GLY A 806 -7.90 1.10 2.53
CA GLY A 806 -8.33 -0.02 3.38
C GLY A 806 -8.83 -1.27 2.65
N ASN A 807 -8.74 -1.30 1.31
CA ASN A 807 -9.20 -2.39 0.44
C ASN A 807 -8.67 -3.78 0.84
N SER A 808 -9.37 -4.81 0.39
CA SER A 808 -9.04 -6.21 0.69
C SER A 808 -8.65 -7.00 -0.56
N GLN A 809 -7.53 -7.71 -0.50
CA GLN A 809 -7.00 -8.52 -1.61
C GLN A 809 -6.66 -7.72 -2.89
N THR A 810 -6.32 -6.44 -2.76
CA THR A 810 -5.95 -5.56 -3.88
C THR A 810 -4.81 -6.17 -4.72
N VAL A 811 -5.02 -6.33 -6.02
CA VAL A 811 -4.14 -7.10 -6.92
C VAL A 811 -2.83 -6.37 -7.19
N ASP A 812 -2.88 -5.07 -7.48
CA ASP A 812 -1.71 -4.20 -7.66
C ASP A 812 -0.86 -4.04 -6.39
N VAL A 813 -1.40 -4.37 -5.20
CA VAL A 813 -0.68 -4.43 -3.91
C VAL A 813 -0.08 -5.81 -3.66
N ILE A 814 -0.75 -6.88 -4.11
CA ILE A 814 -0.18 -8.24 -4.13
C ILE A 814 1.01 -8.30 -5.12
N PHE A 815 0.99 -7.51 -6.19
CA PHE A 815 2.06 -7.47 -7.19
C PHE A 815 3.45 -7.08 -6.62
N PRO A 816 3.69 -5.88 -6.07
CA PRO A 816 4.98 -5.52 -5.48
C PRO A 816 5.31 -6.42 -4.28
N ALA A 817 4.32 -7.04 -3.62
CA ALA A 817 4.57 -8.03 -2.58
C ALA A 817 5.00 -9.42 -3.13
N PHE A 818 4.72 -9.77 -4.39
CA PHE A 818 4.96 -11.11 -4.94
C PHE A 818 6.43 -11.57 -4.86
N PRO A 819 7.46 -10.71 -5.03
CA PRO A 819 8.85 -11.13 -4.92
C PRO A 819 9.20 -11.72 -3.55
N PHE A 820 8.66 -11.17 -2.45
CA PHE A 820 8.83 -11.76 -1.12
C PHE A 820 8.23 -13.16 -1.03
N PHE A 821 7.03 -13.36 -1.57
CA PHE A 821 6.37 -14.66 -1.56
C PHE A 821 7.08 -15.68 -2.47
N LEU A 822 7.60 -15.29 -3.63
CA LEU A 822 8.36 -16.20 -4.51
C LEU A 822 9.70 -16.65 -3.90
N TYR A 823 10.44 -15.77 -3.23
CA TYR A 823 11.65 -16.18 -2.49
C TYR A 823 11.30 -17.04 -1.26
N THR A 824 10.33 -16.58 -0.47
CA THR A 824 10.02 -17.16 0.85
C THR A 824 9.24 -18.46 0.73
N GLN A 825 8.06 -18.47 0.10
CA GLN A 825 7.24 -19.66 -0.12
C GLN A 825 6.17 -19.41 -1.21
N PRO A 826 6.41 -19.81 -2.48
CA PRO A 826 5.48 -19.56 -3.59
C PRO A 826 4.07 -20.13 -3.36
N LYS A 827 3.94 -21.16 -2.52
CA LYS A 827 2.65 -21.71 -2.08
C LYS A 827 1.75 -20.66 -1.43
N TRP A 828 2.30 -19.64 -0.77
CA TRP A 828 1.52 -18.55 -0.16
C TRP A 828 1.07 -17.51 -1.20
N LEU A 829 1.85 -17.28 -2.27
CA LEU A 829 1.38 -16.49 -3.42
C LEU A 829 0.19 -17.17 -4.09
N ALA A 830 0.22 -18.50 -4.23
CA ALA A 830 -0.96 -19.23 -4.71
C ALA A 830 -2.20 -18.95 -3.85
N TYR A 831 -2.05 -19.01 -2.52
CA TYR A 831 -3.14 -18.75 -1.57
C TYR A 831 -3.65 -17.29 -1.57
N LEU A 832 -2.86 -16.34 -2.06
CA LEU A 832 -3.28 -14.95 -2.31
C LEU A 832 -4.05 -14.79 -3.64
N LEU A 833 -3.73 -15.60 -4.65
CA LEU A 833 -4.43 -15.56 -5.95
C LEU A 833 -5.73 -16.38 -5.97
N GLU A 834 -5.85 -17.44 -5.15
CA GLU A 834 -7.05 -18.29 -5.10
C GLU A 834 -8.36 -17.52 -4.76
N PRO A 835 -8.42 -16.57 -3.80
CA PRO A 835 -9.65 -15.81 -3.53
C PRO A 835 -10.16 -15.00 -4.73
N LEU A 836 -9.25 -14.32 -5.44
CA LEU A 836 -9.57 -13.52 -6.62
C LEU A 836 -10.08 -14.41 -7.76
N LEU A 837 -9.45 -15.57 -7.94
CA LEU A 837 -9.86 -16.57 -8.91
C LEU A 837 -11.22 -17.19 -8.53
N GLU A 838 -11.42 -17.70 -7.32
CA GLU A 838 -12.70 -18.32 -6.92
C GLU A 838 -13.86 -17.33 -6.97
N HIS A 839 -13.66 -16.05 -6.63
CA HIS A 839 -14.70 -15.03 -6.79
C HIS A 839 -15.01 -14.74 -8.25
N GLN A 840 -14.01 -14.41 -9.08
CA GLN A 840 -14.27 -14.10 -10.51
C GLN A 840 -14.81 -15.33 -11.26
N LEU A 841 -14.38 -16.55 -10.92
CA LEU A 841 -14.91 -17.81 -11.45
C LEU A 841 -16.36 -18.09 -11.05
N SER A 842 -16.90 -17.42 -10.02
CA SER A 842 -18.31 -17.56 -9.65
C SER A 842 -19.25 -16.77 -10.56
N GLY A 843 -18.73 -15.91 -11.44
CA GLY A 843 -19.53 -15.03 -12.29
C GLY A 843 -20.30 -13.95 -11.54
N GLN A 844 -19.88 -13.59 -10.32
CA GLN A 844 -20.46 -12.46 -9.57
C GLN A 844 -19.92 -11.11 -10.05
N TYR A 845 -18.67 -11.08 -10.53
CA TYR A 845 -18.06 -9.89 -11.12
C TYR A 845 -18.48 -9.70 -12.59
N PRO A 846 -19.03 -8.54 -13.00
CA PRO A 846 -19.64 -8.38 -14.33
C PRO A 846 -18.70 -7.85 -15.43
N ASN A 847 -17.52 -7.32 -15.08
CA ASN A 847 -16.57 -6.74 -16.04
C ASN A 847 -15.73 -7.82 -16.74
N LYS A 848 -15.04 -7.43 -17.83
CA LYS A 848 -14.19 -8.33 -18.63
C LYS A 848 -12.73 -8.39 -18.19
N TYR A 849 -12.24 -7.31 -17.60
CA TYR A 849 -10.90 -7.21 -17.03
C TYR A 849 -10.79 -8.00 -15.71
N SER A 850 -9.60 -8.04 -15.10
CA SER A 850 -9.48 -8.55 -13.73
C SER A 850 -9.98 -7.48 -12.76
N MET A 851 -10.75 -7.92 -11.77
CA MET A 851 -11.17 -7.08 -10.65
C MET A 851 -9.97 -6.62 -9.82
N HIS A 852 -9.99 -5.36 -9.38
CA HIS A 852 -8.96 -4.73 -8.55
C HIS A 852 -8.80 -5.37 -7.16
N ASP A 853 -9.90 -5.46 -6.42
CA ASP A 853 -9.92 -5.94 -5.04
C ASP A 853 -11.17 -6.81 -4.76
N LEU A 854 -11.26 -7.39 -3.56
CA LEU A 854 -12.41 -8.19 -3.13
C LEU A 854 -13.34 -7.47 -2.14
N GLY A 855 -13.10 -6.22 -1.79
CA GLY A 855 -13.99 -5.44 -0.93
C GLY A 855 -13.32 -4.19 -0.37
N ALA A 856 -14.09 -3.10 -0.33
CA ALA A 856 -13.65 -1.74 0.00
C ALA A 856 -13.13 -1.53 1.45
N HIS A 857 -13.17 -2.55 2.31
CA HIS A 857 -12.56 -2.49 3.64
C HIS A 857 -12.26 -3.89 4.18
N PHE A 858 -11.11 -4.09 4.81
CA PHE A 858 -10.82 -5.33 5.53
C PHE A 858 -11.71 -5.49 6.77
N PRO A 859 -12.16 -6.71 7.14
CA PRO A 859 -12.06 -7.98 6.42
C PRO A 859 -13.40 -8.34 5.74
N ASN A 860 -13.91 -7.44 4.90
CA ASN A 860 -15.24 -7.56 4.28
C ASN A 860 -15.10 -7.85 2.78
N LEU A 861 -14.64 -9.06 2.44
CA LEU A 861 -14.39 -9.47 1.06
C LEU A 861 -15.70 -9.84 0.33
N THR A 862 -16.58 -8.88 0.16
CA THR A 862 -17.92 -9.04 -0.45
C THR A 862 -17.92 -9.07 -1.98
N GLY A 863 -16.87 -8.54 -2.61
CA GLY A 863 -16.71 -8.41 -4.06
C GLY A 863 -17.61 -7.38 -4.73
N HIS A 864 -17.28 -7.03 -5.97
CA HIS A 864 -17.89 -5.93 -6.72
C HIS A 864 -18.95 -6.42 -7.70
N ALA A 865 -20.07 -6.91 -7.16
CA ALA A 865 -21.17 -7.50 -7.94
C ALA A 865 -21.93 -6.48 -8.84
N ASP A 866 -21.67 -5.19 -8.68
CA ASP A 866 -22.15 -4.11 -9.54
C ASP A 866 -21.11 -3.63 -10.57
N GLY A 867 -19.88 -4.16 -10.52
CA GLY A 867 -18.78 -3.80 -11.42
C GLY A 867 -18.18 -2.42 -11.18
N ARG A 868 -18.26 -1.90 -9.95
CA ARG A 868 -17.73 -0.58 -9.55
C ARG A 868 -16.53 -0.67 -8.61
N ASP A 869 -15.63 -1.61 -8.90
CA ASP A 869 -14.27 -1.62 -8.36
C ASP A 869 -13.42 -0.46 -8.91
N GLU A 870 -12.22 -0.28 -8.36
CA GLU A 870 -11.32 0.79 -8.79
C GLU A 870 -10.81 0.56 -10.22
N TYR A 871 -10.82 1.63 -11.02
CA TYR A 871 -10.69 1.50 -12.47
C TYR A 871 -9.23 1.49 -12.94
N MET A 872 -8.60 0.33 -12.76
CA MET A 872 -7.20 0.03 -13.08
C MET A 872 -7.04 -1.08 -14.16
N PRO A 873 -7.95 -1.24 -15.15
CA PRO A 873 -8.18 -2.53 -15.80
C PRO A 873 -7.02 -3.10 -16.63
N VAL A 874 -6.08 -2.28 -17.12
CA VAL A 874 -4.85 -2.75 -17.80
C VAL A 874 -3.80 -3.23 -16.79
N GLU A 875 -3.75 -2.62 -15.61
CA GLU A 875 -2.84 -2.98 -14.51
C GLU A 875 -3.19 -4.39 -14.00
N GLU A 876 -4.43 -4.59 -13.54
CA GLU A 876 -4.87 -5.85 -12.92
C GLU A 876 -4.82 -7.04 -13.88
N CYS A 877 -5.12 -6.81 -15.16
CA CYS A 877 -4.99 -7.85 -16.18
C CYS A 877 -3.53 -8.22 -16.42
N GLY A 878 -2.62 -7.24 -16.45
CA GLY A 878 -1.19 -7.47 -16.59
C GLY A 878 -0.64 -8.23 -15.40
N ASP A 879 -0.95 -7.77 -14.19
CA ASP A 879 -0.40 -8.23 -12.92
C ASP A 879 -0.84 -9.64 -12.58
N MET A 880 -2.11 -9.97 -12.76
CA MET A 880 -2.59 -11.35 -12.62
C MET A 880 -1.88 -12.28 -13.61
N LEU A 881 -1.72 -11.90 -14.88
CA LEU A 881 -1.07 -12.75 -15.89
C LEU A 881 0.44 -12.93 -15.63
N ILE A 882 1.11 -11.89 -15.14
CA ILE A 882 2.52 -11.93 -14.73
C ILE A 882 2.67 -12.83 -13.51
N MET A 883 1.93 -12.59 -12.42
CA MET A 883 1.99 -13.40 -11.20
C MET A 883 1.59 -14.85 -11.46
N GLY A 884 0.59 -15.08 -12.31
CA GLY A 884 0.14 -16.42 -12.72
C GLY A 884 1.22 -17.21 -13.46
N LEU A 885 1.97 -16.58 -14.37
CA LEU A 885 3.11 -17.24 -15.01
C LEU A 885 4.32 -17.37 -14.06
N ALA A 886 4.56 -16.41 -13.17
CA ALA A 886 5.63 -16.51 -12.18
C ALA A 886 5.40 -17.68 -11.21
N LEU A 887 4.16 -17.87 -10.74
CA LEU A 887 3.76 -19.02 -9.92
C LEU A 887 3.93 -20.34 -10.70
N VAL A 888 3.59 -20.37 -11.99
CA VAL A 888 3.80 -21.55 -12.87
C VAL A 888 5.28 -21.84 -13.11
N ASN A 889 6.12 -20.81 -13.25
CA ASN A 889 7.57 -20.96 -13.30
C ASN A 889 8.09 -21.56 -11.98
N SER A 890 7.62 -21.09 -10.82
CA SER A 890 7.99 -21.61 -9.50
C SER A 890 7.69 -23.11 -9.30
N LEU A 891 6.69 -23.65 -10.01
CA LEU A 891 6.34 -25.07 -9.99
C LEU A 891 7.22 -25.92 -10.92
N THR A 892 7.76 -25.36 -12.01
CA THR A 892 8.29 -26.12 -13.16
C THR A 892 9.83 -26.08 -13.28
N TYR A 893 10.51 -26.74 -12.35
CA TYR A 893 11.98 -26.88 -12.29
C TYR A 893 12.42 -28.37 -12.31
N ASP A 894 13.64 -28.70 -12.77
CA ASP A 894 14.15 -30.10 -12.78
C ASP A 894 14.86 -30.49 -11.48
N SER A 895 15.61 -29.57 -10.86
CA SER A 895 16.41 -29.84 -9.65
C SER A 895 16.15 -28.83 -8.52
N ASP A 896 16.36 -29.24 -7.27
CA ASP A 896 16.17 -28.34 -6.11
C ASP A 896 17.01 -27.05 -6.19
N THR A 897 18.14 -27.10 -6.92
CA THR A 897 19.02 -25.97 -7.20
C THR A 897 18.43 -24.94 -8.17
N GLU A 898 17.48 -25.34 -9.02
CA GLU A 898 16.76 -24.47 -9.96
C GLU A 898 15.50 -23.84 -9.36
N ALA A 899 15.10 -24.24 -8.14
CA ALA A 899 13.88 -23.76 -7.52
C ALA A 899 14.00 -22.31 -7.05
N GLN A 900 13.02 -21.48 -7.44
CA GLN A 900 12.93 -20.06 -7.07
C GLN A 900 12.99 -19.86 -5.56
N SER A 901 12.35 -20.72 -4.76
CA SER A 901 12.51 -20.78 -3.32
C SER A 901 13.33 -22.01 -2.90
N LEU A 902 14.34 -21.82 -2.06
CA LEU A 902 15.05 -22.92 -1.39
C LEU A 902 14.13 -23.65 -0.40
N TRP A 903 13.28 -22.89 0.29
CA TRP A 903 12.42 -23.39 1.38
C TRP A 903 11.36 -24.35 0.85
N SER A 904 10.85 -24.09 -0.35
CA SER A 904 9.81 -24.89 -0.96
C SER A 904 10.29 -26.25 -1.48
N THR A 905 11.61 -26.52 -1.51
CA THR A 905 12.18 -27.84 -1.82
C THR A 905 12.42 -28.73 -0.59
N LEU A 906 12.18 -28.20 0.61
CA LEU A 906 12.29 -28.92 1.88
C LEU A 906 10.96 -29.59 2.25
N GLY A 907 11.04 -30.63 3.09
CA GLY A 907 9.88 -31.45 3.47
C GLY A 907 9.72 -32.71 2.62
N ASN A 908 8.50 -33.25 2.50
CA ASN A 908 8.26 -34.52 1.84
C ASN A 908 8.17 -34.38 0.31
N LYS A 909 8.76 -35.33 -0.42
CA LYS A 909 8.83 -35.38 -1.89
C LYS A 909 7.91 -36.42 -2.54
N ALA A 910 7.22 -37.24 -1.77
CA ALA A 910 6.28 -38.22 -2.31
C ALA A 910 5.08 -37.53 -3.00
N ASP A 911 4.78 -37.89 -4.25
CA ASP A 911 3.54 -37.43 -4.90
C ASP A 911 2.34 -38.26 -4.42
N PHE A 912 1.73 -37.81 -3.32
CA PHE A 912 0.46 -38.32 -2.83
C PHE A 912 -0.76 -37.70 -3.54
N THR A 913 -0.61 -36.85 -4.58
CA THR A 913 -1.74 -36.09 -5.13
C THR A 913 -2.63 -36.96 -6.03
N SER A 914 -3.83 -37.25 -5.53
CA SER A 914 -4.88 -37.94 -6.27
C SER A 914 -5.48 -37.04 -7.36
N SER A 915 -6.23 -37.61 -8.29
CA SER A 915 -6.96 -36.83 -9.30
C SER A 915 -8.01 -35.89 -8.70
N LYS A 916 -8.47 -36.14 -7.46
CA LYS A 916 -9.52 -35.36 -6.78
C LYS A 916 -8.99 -34.20 -5.91
N ASP A 917 -7.74 -34.25 -5.47
CA ASP A 917 -7.17 -33.30 -4.49
C ASP A 917 -7.01 -31.90 -5.11
N GLN A 918 -7.20 -30.81 -4.37
CA GLN A 918 -6.96 -29.46 -4.92
C GLN A 918 -5.48 -29.25 -5.27
N PRO A 919 -5.14 -28.41 -6.28
CA PRO A 919 -3.76 -28.26 -6.77
C PRO A 919 -2.74 -27.91 -5.69
N PHE A 920 -3.16 -27.15 -4.68
CA PHE A 920 -2.32 -26.59 -3.61
C PHE A 920 -2.77 -27.01 -2.20
N ALA A 921 -3.52 -28.11 -2.08
CA ALA A 921 -3.92 -28.68 -0.80
C ALA A 921 -2.71 -28.87 0.12
N LEU A 922 -2.78 -28.29 1.32
CA LEU A 922 -1.72 -28.30 2.31
C LEU A 922 -1.66 -29.64 3.02
N ARG A 923 -0.50 -30.30 2.93
CA ARG A 923 -0.16 -31.51 3.67
C ARG A 923 1.00 -31.22 4.59
N THR A 924 0.80 -31.58 5.86
CA THR A 924 1.79 -31.49 6.94
C THR A 924 1.92 -32.87 7.57
N HIS A 925 3.14 -33.37 7.72
CA HIS A 925 3.35 -34.68 8.34
C HIS A 925 3.76 -34.54 9.82
N GLU A 926 2.97 -35.12 10.72
CA GLU A 926 3.29 -35.15 12.17
C GLU A 926 4.63 -35.87 12.43
N SER A 927 4.88 -36.96 11.70
CA SER A 927 6.16 -37.69 11.68
C SER A 927 7.35 -36.89 11.15
N VAL A 928 7.11 -35.70 10.61
CA VAL A 928 8.12 -34.72 10.17
C VAL A 928 7.87 -33.36 10.84
N ASN A 929 7.37 -33.36 12.08
CA ASN A 929 7.17 -32.18 12.93
C ASN A 929 6.38 -31.04 12.24
N TYR A 930 5.28 -31.37 11.55
CA TYR A 930 4.44 -30.42 10.83
C TYR A 930 5.19 -29.55 9.79
N LEU A 931 6.26 -30.07 9.20
CA LEU A 931 6.79 -29.51 7.96
C LEU A 931 5.83 -29.79 6.80
N ASP A 932 5.81 -28.84 5.86
CA ASP A 932 5.04 -28.87 4.63
C ASP A 932 5.53 -29.94 3.63
N ASP A 933 4.63 -30.42 2.77
CA ASP A 933 5.01 -31.08 1.51
C ASP A 933 5.69 -30.09 0.56
N THR A 934 6.67 -30.59 -0.21
CA THR A 934 7.41 -29.83 -1.22
C THR A 934 6.52 -29.21 -2.29
N TRP A 935 6.93 -28.06 -2.80
CA TRP A 935 6.27 -27.34 -3.87
C TRP A 935 6.81 -27.76 -5.25
N GLY A 936 5.92 -28.16 -6.16
CA GLY A 936 6.27 -28.38 -7.56
C GLY A 936 7.28 -29.51 -7.81
N GLY A 937 8.23 -29.25 -8.71
CA GLY A 937 9.32 -30.13 -9.11
C GLY A 937 8.93 -31.14 -10.21
N GLY A 938 9.67 -31.11 -11.33
CA GLY A 938 9.55 -32.03 -12.45
C GLY A 938 8.11 -32.32 -12.88
N ALA A 939 7.79 -33.61 -13.05
CA ALA A 939 6.46 -34.05 -13.47
C ALA A 939 5.34 -33.71 -12.46
N LYS A 940 5.64 -33.62 -11.16
CA LYS A 940 4.68 -33.24 -10.11
C LYS A 940 4.27 -31.77 -10.28
N GLY A 941 5.25 -30.87 -10.43
CA GLY A 941 5.00 -29.45 -10.66
C GLY A 941 4.25 -29.16 -11.96
N VAL A 942 4.63 -29.81 -13.06
CA VAL A 942 3.92 -29.70 -14.34
C VAL A 942 2.46 -30.20 -14.23
N LYS A 943 2.21 -31.27 -13.45
CA LYS A 943 0.85 -31.79 -13.15
C LYS A 943 0.04 -30.81 -12.31
N GLN A 944 0.63 -30.20 -11.28
CA GLN A 944 -0.03 -29.18 -10.44
C GLN A 944 -0.36 -27.92 -11.24
N ALA A 945 0.62 -27.34 -11.95
CA ALA A 945 0.44 -26.14 -12.76
C ALA A 945 -0.66 -26.31 -13.82
N LYS A 946 -0.66 -27.42 -14.57
CA LYS A 946 -1.71 -27.71 -15.55
C LYS A 946 -3.08 -27.92 -14.90
N LYS A 947 -3.15 -28.53 -13.71
CA LYS A 947 -4.44 -28.72 -13.01
C LYS A 947 -5.03 -27.38 -12.56
N TRP A 948 -4.21 -26.50 -12.02
CA TRP A 948 -4.61 -25.15 -11.62
C TRP A 948 -5.12 -24.32 -12.81
N LEU A 949 -4.26 -24.11 -13.82
CA LEU A 949 -4.60 -23.30 -14.99
C LEU A 949 -5.80 -23.82 -15.78
N HIS A 950 -6.06 -25.13 -15.77
CA HIS A 950 -7.20 -25.70 -16.51
C HIS A 950 -8.57 -25.28 -15.94
N GLY A 951 -8.66 -25.05 -14.62
CA GLY A 951 -9.89 -24.53 -14.00
C GLY A 951 -10.14 -23.06 -14.37
N SER A 952 -9.08 -22.26 -14.41
CA SER A 952 -9.12 -20.81 -14.60
C SER A 952 -8.85 -20.30 -16.02
N TYR A 953 -8.59 -21.19 -16.99
CA TYR A 953 -8.15 -20.83 -18.37
C TYR A 953 -8.97 -19.75 -19.05
N HIS A 954 -10.30 -19.73 -18.82
CA HIS A 954 -11.18 -18.76 -19.45
C HIS A 954 -11.00 -17.33 -18.91
N LEU A 955 -10.68 -17.15 -17.61
CA LEU A 955 -10.39 -15.83 -17.03
C LEU A 955 -9.08 -15.28 -17.58
N TRP A 956 -7.99 -16.06 -17.50
CA TRP A 956 -6.69 -15.68 -18.06
C TRP A 956 -6.82 -15.26 -19.54
N LYS A 957 -7.63 -16.00 -20.34
CA LYS A 957 -7.90 -15.66 -21.74
C LYS A 957 -8.78 -14.42 -21.91
N GLN A 958 -9.74 -14.18 -21.03
CA GLN A 958 -10.62 -13.01 -21.05
C GLN A 958 -9.84 -11.73 -20.75
N TRP A 959 -9.03 -11.74 -19.68
CA TRP A 959 -8.12 -10.64 -19.31
C TRP A 959 -7.10 -10.35 -20.40
N THR A 960 -6.53 -11.39 -21.02
CA THR A 960 -5.66 -11.22 -22.19
C THR A 960 -6.40 -10.61 -23.39
N GLY A 961 -7.67 -10.98 -23.59
CA GLY A 961 -8.53 -10.36 -24.61
C GLY A 961 -8.69 -8.86 -24.38
N TYR A 962 -8.92 -8.44 -23.14
CA TYR A 962 -8.97 -7.02 -22.76
C TYR A 962 -7.62 -6.31 -23.04
N LEU A 963 -6.49 -6.89 -22.62
CA LEU A 963 -5.16 -6.32 -22.92
C LEU A 963 -4.87 -6.19 -24.41
N VAL A 964 -5.38 -7.08 -25.26
CA VAL A 964 -5.22 -6.94 -26.72
C VAL A 964 -5.97 -5.72 -27.26
N GLU A 965 -7.10 -5.35 -26.67
CA GLU A 965 -7.89 -4.17 -27.04
C GLU A 965 -7.29 -2.87 -26.44
N ASP A 966 -6.86 -2.88 -25.17
CA ASP A 966 -6.56 -1.65 -24.42
C ASP A 966 -5.07 -1.41 -24.07
N ALA A 967 -4.17 -2.41 -24.10
CA ALA A 967 -2.85 -2.27 -23.49
C ALA A 967 -1.78 -1.52 -24.30
N LEU A 968 -1.85 -1.47 -25.64
CA LEU A 968 -0.83 -0.79 -26.43
C LEU A 968 -0.90 0.73 -26.28
N GLU A 969 -2.10 1.29 -26.20
CA GLU A 969 -2.38 2.72 -26.04
C GLU A 969 -3.38 2.93 -24.88
N PRO A 970 -2.94 2.74 -23.61
CA PRO A 970 -3.85 2.73 -22.47
C PRO A 970 -4.75 3.96 -22.40
N HIS A 971 -6.06 3.72 -22.33
CA HIS A 971 -7.05 4.77 -22.10
C HIS A 971 -6.86 5.40 -20.70
N ASN A 972 -7.48 6.56 -20.49
CA ASN A 972 -7.38 7.33 -19.23
C ASN A 972 -7.98 6.52 -18.06
N GLN A 973 -7.10 5.87 -17.30
CA GLN A 973 -7.38 4.99 -16.16
C GLN A 973 -6.37 5.26 -15.03
N LEU A 974 -6.51 4.56 -13.91
CA LEU A 974 -5.50 4.50 -12.86
C LEU A 974 -4.49 3.37 -13.11
N CYS A 975 -3.38 3.43 -12.40
CA CYS A 975 -2.42 2.35 -12.18
C CYS A 975 -2.01 2.39 -10.70
N THR A 976 -1.21 1.43 -10.24
CA THR A 976 -0.70 1.32 -8.86
C THR A 976 -0.04 2.58 -8.28
N ASP A 977 0.36 3.53 -9.13
CA ASP A 977 0.80 4.85 -8.74
C ASP A 977 -0.40 5.85 -8.69
N ASP A 978 -1.48 5.43 -8.02
CA ASP A 978 -2.79 6.07 -7.99
C ASP A 978 -2.74 7.50 -7.42
N PHE A 979 -1.94 7.68 -6.37
CA PHE A 979 -1.59 8.93 -5.71
C PHE A 979 -0.95 9.96 -6.67
N ALA A 980 -0.37 9.51 -7.78
CA ALA A 980 0.18 10.35 -8.84
C ALA A 980 -0.83 10.64 -9.98
N GLY A 981 -2.03 10.06 -9.91
CA GLY A 981 -3.23 10.43 -10.66
C GLY A 981 -3.42 9.76 -12.02
N TRP A 982 -4.69 9.77 -12.46
CA TRP A 982 -5.15 9.26 -13.76
C TRP A 982 -4.36 9.86 -14.93
N LEU A 983 -3.82 8.99 -15.79
CA LEU A 983 -2.98 9.39 -16.93
C LEU A 983 -3.14 8.39 -18.09
N PRO A 984 -3.58 8.81 -19.30
CA PRO A 984 -3.60 7.96 -20.49
C PRO A 984 -2.21 7.80 -21.12
N LEU A 985 -2.07 6.84 -22.04
CA LEU A 985 -0.86 6.57 -22.83
C LEU A 985 0.41 6.36 -21.98
N GLN A 986 0.24 5.87 -20.76
CA GLN A 986 1.34 5.60 -19.82
C GLN A 986 2.27 4.51 -20.35
N THR A 987 3.55 4.85 -20.48
CA THR A 987 4.57 3.97 -21.07
C THR A 987 4.82 2.73 -20.21
N ASN A 988 4.84 2.84 -18.88
CA ASN A 988 5.08 1.69 -18.01
C ASN A 988 3.86 0.75 -17.93
N LEU A 989 2.66 1.31 -17.74
CA LEU A 989 1.38 0.57 -17.78
C LEU A 989 1.21 -0.21 -19.09
N ALA A 990 1.51 0.42 -20.24
CA ALA A 990 1.49 -0.24 -21.54
C ALA A 990 2.50 -1.41 -21.61
N LEU A 991 3.71 -1.21 -21.07
CA LEU A 991 4.72 -2.26 -21.01
C LEU A 991 4.26 -3.45 -20.15
N LYS A 992 3.68 -3.17 -18.98
CA LYS A 992 3.13 -4.16 -18.04
C LYS A 992 2.06 -5.03 -18.72
N GLY A 993 1.09 -4.40 -19.39
CA GLY A 993 0.06 -5.09 -20.17
C GLY A 993 0.62 -5.91 -21.35
N ILE A 994 1.63 -5.39 -22.07
CA ILE A 994 2.31 -6.12 -23.16
C ILE A 994 3.04 -7.38 -22.64
N ILE A 995 3.69 -7.30 -21.46
CA ILE A 995 4.30 -8.44 -20.77
C ILE A 995 3.20 -9.43 -20.31
N GLY A 996 2.04 -8.95 -19.85
CA GLY A 996 0.87 -9.79 -19.55
C GLY A 996 0.37 -10.62 -20.75
N ILE A 997 0.24 -10.01 -21.93
CA ILE A 997 -0.11 -10.72 -23.18
C ILE A 997 0.95 -11.79 -23.53
N LYS A 998 2.23 -11.44 -23.37
CA LYS A 998 3.34 -12.38 -23.56
C LYS A 998 3.27 -13.54 -22.55
N ALA A 999 2.94 -13.26 -21.29
CA ALA A 999 2.80 -14.26 -20.23
C ALA A 999 1.67 -15.26 -20.51
N PHE A 1000 0.49 -14.79 -20.95
CA PHE A 1000 -0.59 -15.69 -21.38
C PHE A 1000 -0.16 -16.64 -22.49
N SER A 1001 0.67 -16.17 -23.44
CA SER A 1001 1.12 -17.02 -24.55
C SER A 1001 1.95 -18.24 -24.11
N GLU A 1002 2.64 -18.15 -22.97
CA GLU A 1002 3.40 -19.25 -22.38
C GLU A 1002 2.54 -20.13 -21.45
N LEU A 1003 1.54 -19.56 -20.77
CA LEU A 1003 0.49 -20.31 -20.06
C LEU A 1003 -0.32 -21.21 -21.02
N ALA A 1004 -0.69 -20.66 -22.19
CA ALA A 1004 -1.40 -21.37 -23.24
C ALA A 1004 -0.57 -22.52 -23.84
N ASP A 1005 0.74 -22.34 -24.06
CA ASP A 1005 1.61 -23.41 -24.57
C ASP A 1005 1.78 -24.54 -23.54
N LEU A 1006 1.89 -24.22 -22.25
CA LEU A 1006 1.93 -25.21 -21.18
C LEU A 1006 0.69 -26.11 -21.19
N LEU A 1007 -0.51 -25.55 -21.35
CA LEU A 1007 -1.75 -26.34 -21.48
C LEU A 1007 -1.88 -27.05 -22.84
N GLY A 1008 -1.13 -26.62 -23.85
CA GLY A 1008 -1.15 -27.17 -25.21
C GLY A 1008 -2.10 -26.45 -26.17
N HIS A 1009 -2.64 -25.30 -25.79
CA HIS A 1009 -3.47 -24.41 -26.63
C HIS A 1009 -2.60 -23.67 -27.66
N SER A 1010 -2.00 -24.44 -28.57
CA SER A 1010 -0.91 -23.98 -29.46
C SER A 1010 -1.30 -22.83 -30.41
N GLU A 1011 -2.57 -22.69 -30.77
CA GLU A 1011 -3.02 -21.57 -31.61
C GLU A 1011 -3.20 -20.27 -30.81
N ASP A 1012 -3.75 -20.34 -29.59
CA ASP A 1012 -3.79 -19.21 -28.66
C ASP A 1012 -2.37 -18.74 -28.34
N ALA A 1013 -1.48 -19.70 -28.02
CA ALA A 1013 -0.07 -19.43 -27.75
C ALA A 1013 0.63 -18.71 -28.91
N LYS A 1014 0.41 -19.10 -30.18
CA LYS A 1014 0.96 -18.38 -31.34
C LYS A 1014 0.36 -16.99 -31.49
N HIS A 1015 -0.95 -16.86 -31.32
CA HIS A 1015 -1.69 -15.63 -31.55
C HIS A 1015 -1.24 -14.52 -30.60
N TYR A 1016 -1.30 -14.76 -29.29
CA TYR A 1016 -0.93 -13.75 -28.29
C TYR A 1016 0.59 -13.49 -28.25
N ARG A 1017 1.43 -14.49 -28.58
CA ARG A 1017 2.88 -14.28 -28.76
C ARG A 1017 3.17 -13.35 -29.95
N ASN A 1018 2.50 -13.53 -31.09
CA ASN A 1018 2.65 -12.62 -32.23
C ASN A 1018 2.13 -11.20 -31.94
N ILE A 1019 1.05 -11.05 -31.16
CA ILE A 1019 0.54 -9.72 -30.76
C ILE A 1019 1.55 -9.02 -29.86
N SER A 1020 1.97 -9.66 -28.75
CA SER A 1020 2.95 -9.08 -27.82
C SER A 1020 4.28 -8.76 -28.51
N GLU A 1021 4.78 -9.63 -29.40
CA GLU A 1021 5.97 -9.38 -30.22
C GLU A 1021 5.77 -8.25 -31.25
N THR A 1022 4.54 -7.86 -31.58
CA THR A 1022 4.24 -6.69 -32.43
C THR A 1022 4.15 -5.43 -31.58
N TYR A 1023 3.38 -5.49 -30.49
CA TYR A 1023 3.15 -4.38 -29.58
C TYR A 1023 4.44 -3.87 -28.93
N ILE A 1024 5.38 -4.74 -28.52
CA ILE A 1024 6.65 -4.29 -27.94
C ILE A 1024 7.51 -3.45 -28.90
N LYS A 1025 7.38 -3.67 -30.22
CA LYS A 1025 8.09 -2.88 -31.25
C LYS A 1025 7.45 -1.51 -31.44
N GLN A 1026 6.11 -1.44 -31.41
CA GLN A 1026 5.37 -0.18 -31.46
C GLN A 1026 5.58 0.63 -30.17
N TRP A 1027 5.57 -0.03 -29.02
CA TRP A 1027 5.93 0.55 -27.72
C TRP A 1027 7.35 1.15 -27.73
N GLU A 1028 8.33 0.54 -28.40
CA GLU A 1028 9.67 1.13 -28.54
C GLU A 1028 9.62 2.45 -29.35
N GLU A 1029 8.83 2.51 -30.42
CA GLU A 1029 8.65 3.73 -31.21
C GLU A 1029 7.84 4.82 -30.47
N TYR A 1030 6.89 4.41 -29.61
CA TYR A 1030 5.95 5.31 -28.93
C TYR A 1030 6.43 5.78 -27.55
N GLY A 1031 7.07 4.91 -26.77
CA GLY A 1031 7.46 5.15 -25.38
C GLY A 1031 8.78 5.88 -25.20
N ILE A 1032 9.70 5.77 -26.15
CA ILE A 1032 11.07 6.29 -26.00
C ILE A 1032 11.19 7.78 -26.35
N SER A 1033 12.11 8.46 -25.67
CA SER A 1033 12.49 9.86 -25.90
C SER A 1033 13.14 10.07 -27.28
N ARG A 1034 13.04 11.29 -27.81
CA ARG A 1034 13.48 11.59 -29.19
C ARG A 1034 14.99 11.55 -29.42
N ASP A 1035 15.79 11.57 -28.35
CA ASP A 1035 17.24 11.39 -28.38
C ASP A 1035 17.69 9.95 -28.01
N GLY A 1036 16.75 9.08 -27.62
CA GLY A 1036 17.01 7.70 -27.24
C GLY A 1036 17.69 7.54 -25.86
N SER A 1037 17.57 8.54 -24.97
CA SER A 1037 18.22 8.51 -23.66
C SER A 1037 17.41 7.86 -22.54
N HIS A 1038 16.08 7.84 -22.64
CA HIS A 1038 15.15 7.31 -21.64
C HIS A 1038 13.75 6.99 -22.20
N ALA A 1039 12.94 6.26 -21.44
CA ALA A 1039 11.50 6.11 -21.64
C ALA A 1039 10.72 7.27 -21.01
N LYS A 1040 9.77 7.83 -21.77
CA LYS A 1040 8.87 8.90 -21.32
C LYS A 1040 7.83 8.35 -20.33
N LEU A 1041 7.22 9.20 -19.51
CA LEU A 1041 6.08 8.80 -18.68
C LEU A 1041 4.85 8.47 -19.54
N ALA A 1042 4.52 9.35 -20.50
CA ALA A 1042 3.45 9.14 -21.47
C ALA A 1042 3.95 9.37 -22.91
N TYR A 1043 3.33 8.68 -23.88
CA TYR A 1043 3.78 8.70 -25.28
C TYR A 1043 3.82 10.10 -25.92
N ASP A 1044 2.85 10.95 -25.61
CA ASP A 1044 2.71 12.32 -26.13
C ASP A 1044 3.49 13.37 -25.32
N TRP A 1045 3.80 13.08 -24.05
CA TRP A 1045 4.55 13.98 -23.16
C TRP A 1045 6.08 13.90 -23.40
N TYR A 1046 6.52 14.45 -24.54
CA TYR A 1046 7.90 14.34 -25.07
C TYR A 1046 9.07 14.82 -24.17
N GLY A 1047 8.81 15.48 -23.05
CA GLY A 1047 9.81 15.95 -22.07
C GLY A 1047 9.69 15.29 -20.70
N SER A 1048 8.83 14.28 -20.55
CA SER A 1048 8.68 13.46 -19.35
C SER A 1048 9.64 12.28 -19.37
N TRP A 1049 9.86 11.67 -18.21
CA TRP A 1049 10.57 10.40 -18.04
C TRP A 1049 9.91 9.58 -16.94
N THR A 1050 10.08 8.26 -16.95
CA THR A 1050 9.59 7.35 -15.90
C THR A 1050 10.62 6.28 -15.55
N THR A 1051 10.59 5.83 -14.30
CA THR A 1051 11.20 4.56 -13.90
C THR A 1051 10.38 3.42 -14.49
N LEU A 1052 11.03 2.50 -15.20
CA LEU A 1052 10.39 1.31 -15.79
C LEU A 1052 10.62 0.10 -14.88
N TYR A 1053 9.93 0.07 -13.75
CA TYR A 1053 9.99 -1.05 -12.80
C TYR A 1053 9.49 -2.35 -13.43
N SER A 1054 8.49 -2.29 -14.33
CA SER A 1054 7.94 -3.47 -15.03
C SER A 1054 8.92 -4.21 -15.96
N LEU A 1055 10.13 -3.69 -16.21
CA LEU A 1055 11.24 -4.47 -16.77
C LEU A 1055 11.62 -5.67 -15.87
N TYR A 1056 11.35 -5.60 -14.57
CA TYR A 1056 11.49 -6.72 -13.64
C TYR A 1056 10.62 -7.92 -14.03
N ALA A 1057 9.39 -7.69 -14.52
CA ALA A 1057 8.47 -8.75 -14.92
C ALA A 1057 8.99 -9.55 -16.13
N ASP A 1058 9.53 -8.88 -17.14
CA ASP A 1058 10.16 -9.53 -18.32
C ASP A 1058 11.37 -10.39 -17.91
N ALA A 1059 12.20 -9.88 -16.99
CA ALA A 1059 13.37 -10.60 -16.48
C ALA A 1059 12.98 -11.83 -15.62
N VAL A 1060 12.09 -11.67 -14.64
CA VAL A 1060 11.71 -12.76 -13.69
C VAL A 1060 10.85 -13.86 -14.35
N LEU A 1061 10.16 -13.53 -15.45
CA LEU A 1061 9.45 -14.50 -16.29
C LEU A 1061 10.35 -15.23 -17.30
N CYS A 1062 11.65 -14.89 -17.35
CA CYS A 1062 12.66 -15.48 -18.24
C CYS A 1062 12.43 -15.17 -19.72
N PHE A 1063 11.93 -13.97 -20.03
CA PHE A 1063 11.72 -13.52 -21.41
C PHE A 1063 12.97 -12.87 -22.03
N HIS A 1064 14.03 -12.69 -21.23
CA HIS A 1064 15.31 -12.10 -21.64
C HIS A 1064 16.50 -13.10 -21.53
N PRO A 1065 16.53 -14.20 -22.31
CA PRO A 1065 17.52 -15.26 -22.20
C PRO A 1065 18.98 -14.81 -22.35
N SER A 1066 19.28 -13.69 -23.01
CA SER A 1066 20.67 -13.20 -23.11
C SER A 1066 21.22 -12.62 -21.80
N LEU A 1067 20.36 -12.28 -20.83
CA LEU A 1067 20.75 -11.82 -19.50
C LEU A 1067 20.64 -12.97 -18.47
N THR A 1068 19.62 -13.83 -18.61
CA THR A 1068 19.36 -14.89 -17.63
C THR A 1068 20.23 -16.15 -17.81
N ASN A 1069 20.74 -16.44 -19.02
CA ASN A 1069 21.42 -17.70 -19.33
C ASN A 1069 22.94 -17.52 -19.51
N SER A 1070 23.55 -16.68 -18.67
CA SER A 1070 24.88 -16.07 -18.89
C SER A 1070 26.10 -16.98 -18.60
N SER A 1071 26.04 -18.30 -18.85
CA SER A 1071 27.23 -19.16 -18.75
C SER A 1071 27.43 -20.22 -19.85
N SER A 1072 28.68 -20.34 -20.30
CA SER A 1072 29.26 -21.37 -21.20
C SER A 1072 28.89 -21.37 -22.70
N SER A 1073 29.44 -20.42 -23.47
CA SER A 1073 29.58 -20.57 -24.92
C SER A 1073 30.60 -21.66 -25.30
N LEU A 1074 30.16 -22.93 -25.37
CA LEU A 1074 30.97 -24.02 -25.94
C LEU A 1074 30.84 -24.03 -27.48
N PRO A 1075 31.95 -23.93 -28.24
CA PRO A 1075 31.88 -23.96 -29.69
C PRO A 1075 31.54 -25.38 -30.18
N MET A 1076 30.49 -25.51 -31.00
CA MET A 1076 30.21 -26.76 -31.72
C MET A 1076 31.41 -27.13 -32.60
N LEU A 1077 32.11 -28.23 -32.26
CA LEU A 1077 33.04 -28.84 -33.20
C LEU A 1077 32.25 -29.40 -34.39
N ALA A 1078 32.48 -28.82 -35.57
CA ALA A 1078 31.96 -29.33 -36.83
C ALA A 1078 32.66 -30.66 -37.19
N ALA A 1079 32.10 -31.77 -36.72
CA ALA A 1079 32.47 -33.11 -37.17
C ALA A 1079 31.76 -33.41 -38.51
N ALA A 1080 32.52 -33.45 -39.60
CA ALA A 1080 31.98 -33.80 -40.92
C ALA A 1080 31.68 -35.32 -41.00
N GLY A 1081 30.48 -35.68 -41.47
CA GLY A 1081 30.08 -37.07 -41.70
C GLY A 1081 28.69 -37.15 -42.31
N GLU A 1082 28.60 -37.50 -43.60
CA GLU A 1082 27.33 -37.71 -44.29
C GLU A 1082 26.69 -39.05 -43.88
N MET A 1083 25.59 -39.00 -43.13
CA MET A 1083 24.59 -40.08 -43.09
C MET A 1083 23.20 -39.49 -42.86
N ASP A 1084 22.21 -39.97 -43.63
CA ASP A 1084 20.80 -39.69 -43.40
C ASP A 1084 20.37 -40.21 -42.01
N ALA A 1085 20.15 -39.28 -41.08
CA ALA A 1085 19.66 -39.56 -39.75
C ALA A 1085 18.34 -38.84 -39.49
N GLN A 1086 17.40 -39.57 -38.88
CA GLN A 1086 16.07 -39.13 -38.51
C GLN A 1086 16.09 -37.75 -37.83
N LYS A 1087 15.29 -36.79 -38.34
CA LYS A 1087 15.11 -35.48 -37.70
C LYS A 1087 14.78 -35.67 -36.21
N PRO A 1088 15.55 -35.09 -35.29
CA PRO A 1088 15.22 -35.15 -33.87
C PRO A 1088 13.83 -34.59 -33.62
N LEU A 1089 13.09 -35.23 -32.71
CA LEU A 1089 11.95 -34.57 -32.08
C LEU A 1089 12.49 -33.32 -31.38
N VAL A 1090 11.85 -32.16 -31.60
CA VAL A 1090 12.22 -30.92 -30.91
C VAL A 1090 12.18 -31.19 -29.40
N PRO A 1091 13.28 -30.97 -28.66
CA PRO A 1091 13.28 -31.18 -27.22
C PRO A 1091 12.32 -30.21 -26.57
N ARG A 1092 11.14 -30.70 -26.17
CA ARG A 1092 10.38 -30.04 -25.11
C ARG A 1092 11.25 -30.05 -23.87
N THR A 1093 11.37 -28.89 -23.23
CA THR A 1093 11.98 -28.82 -21.90
C THR A 1093 11.14 -29.63 -20.91
N SER A 1094 11.74 -29.99 -19.80
CA SER A 1094 11.08 -30.53 -18.60
C SER A 1094 9.85 -29.73 -18.19
N SER A 1095 9.90 -28.40 -18.30
CA SER A 1095 8.77 -27.48 -18.07
C SER A 1095 7.55 -27.74 -18.97
N GLY A 1096 7.69 -28.53 -20.04
CA GLY A 1096 6.65 -28.88 -21.00
C GLY A 1096 6.39 -27.84 -22.10
N ARG A 1097 6.98 -26.65 -21.98
CA ARG A 1097 6.87 -25.51 -22.91
C ARG A 1097 7.92 -25.51 -24.01
N THR A 1098 7.66 -24.71 -25.03
CA THR A 1098 8.62 -24.28 -26.06
C THR A 1098 9.71 -23.40 -25.43
N PRO A 1099 11.01 -23.60 -25.71
CA PRO A 1099 12.07 -22.73 -25.21
C PRO A 1099 11.98 -21.31 -25.77
N ILE A 1100 12.20 -20.30 -24.93
CA ILE A 1100 12.42 -18.92 -25.35
C ILE A 1100 13.91 -18.79 -25.72
N THR A 1101 14.20 -18.26 -26.91
CA THR A 1101 15.54 -18.29 -27.53
C THR A 1101 16.05 -16.92 -27.99
N SER A 1102 15.28 -15.87 -27.75
CA SER A 1102 15.59 -14.47 -28.06
C SER A 1102 14.90 -13.56 -27.05
N ASP A 1103 15.54 -12.43 -26.74
CA ASP A 1103 15.00 -11.44 -25.81
C ASP A 1103 13.71 -10.82 -26.33
N PHE A 1104 12.68 -10.74 -25.47
CA PHE A 1104 11.39 -10.13 -25.80
C PHE A 1104 11.49 -8.60 -25.79
N ILE A 1105 11.98 -8.03 -24.67
CA ILE A 1105 12.39 -6.63 -24.60
C ILE A 1105 13.88 -6.54 -24.96
N PRO A 1106 14.30 -5.68 -25.92
CA PRO A 1106 15.70 -5.55 -26.28
C PRO A 1106 16.58 -5.03 -25.13
N SER A 1107 17.72 -5.69 -24.87
CA SER A 1107 18.70 -5.33 -23.81
C SER A 1107 19.24 -3.88 -23.86
N LYS A 1108 19.12 -3.20 -25.00
CA LYS A 1108 19.38 -1.76 -25.12
C LYS A 1108 18.46 -0.90 -24.25
N ILE A 1109 17.21 -1.34 -23.99
CA ILE A 1109 16.20 -0.62 -23.19
C ILE A 1109 16.57 -0.69 -21.71
N TYR A 1110 16.93 -1.88 -21.22
CA TYR A 1110 17.49 -2.10 -19.89
C TYR A 1110 18.73 -1.21 -19.65
N LYS A 1111 19.66 -1.19 -20.61
CA LYS A 1111 20.86 -0.34 -20.50
C LYS A 1111 20.51 1.15 -20.48
N MET A 1112 19.70 1.62 -21.44
CA MET A 1112 19.26 3.01 -21.55
C MET A 1112 18.60 3.50 -20.25
N GLN A 1113 17.68 2.70 -19.67
CA GLN A 1113 17.06 3.05 -18.39
C GLN A 1113 18.07 3.02 -17.23
N SER A 1114 18.96 2.03 -17.15
CA SER A 1114 20.01 2.02 -16.13
C SER A 1114 20.93 3.24 -16.23
N ASP A 1115 21.33 3.63 -17.45
CA ASP A 1115 22.17 4.81 -17.70
C ASP A 1115 21.41 6.10 -17.29
N TRP A 1116 20.09 6.16 -17.55
CA TRP A 1116 19.22 7.27 -17.12
C TRP A 1116 19.06 7.38 -15.60
N TYR A 1117 18.82 6.27 -14.89
CA TYR A 1117 18.61 6.29 -13.44
C TYR A 1117 19.78 6.93 -12.68
N SER A 1118 21.02 6.67 -13.10
CA SER A 1118 22.22 7.30 -12.53
C SER A 1118 22.29 8.83 -12.75
N ALA A 1119 21.59 9.34 -13.78
CA ALA A 1119 21.54 10.77 -14.11
C ALA A 1119 20.41 11.53 -13.38
N VAL A 1120 19.37 10.84 -12.89
CA VAL A 1120 18.24 11.43 -12.14
C VAL A 1120 18.21 11.05 -10.65
N MET A 1121 19.17 10.27 -10.17
CA MET A 1121 19.34 9.89 -8.76
C MET A 1121 19.40 11.11 -7.82
N GLN A 1122 18.61 11.12 -6.75
CA GLN A 1122 18.57 12.19 -5.75
C GLN A 1122 19.30 11.79 -4.44
N LYS A 1123 19.15 12.57 -3.35
CA LYS A 1123 19.78 12.29 -2.05
C LYS A 1123 19.47 10.89 -1.50
N TYR A 1124 18.20 10.49 -1.55
CA TYR A 1124 17.67 9.31 -0.85
C TYR A 1124 17.16 8.18 -1.76
N GLY A 1125 16.97 8.43 -3.05
CA GLY A 1125 16.49 7.41 -3.98
C GLY A 1125 16.43 7.86 -5.44
N LEU A 1126 15.94 6.99 -6.29
CA LEU A 1126 15.53 7.24 -7.67
C LEU A 1126 14.05 7.68 -7.68
N PRO A 1127 13.70 8.91 -8.09
CA PRO A 1127 12.29 9.31 -8.15
C PRO A 1127 11.48 8.43 -9.11
N LEU A 1128 10.19 8.31 -8.84
CA LEU A 1128 9.28 7.47 -9.62
C LEU A 1128 9.24 7.91 -11.10
N ASP A 1129 8.99 9.19 -11.33
CA ASP A 1129 8.88 9.78 -12.66
C ASP A 1129 9.02 11.32 -12.62
N SER A 1130 8.97 11.95 -13.79
CA SER A 1130 9.12 13.41 -13.96
C SER A 1130 8.07 14.32 -13.30
N ARG A 1131 6.96 13.80 -12.76
CA ARG A 1131 5.91 14.58 -12.08
C ARG A 1131 6.40 15.18 -10.76
N HIS A 1132 7.14 14.41 -9.96
CA HIS A 1132 7.48 14.74 -8.56
C HIS A 1132 8.85 14.19 -8.13
N LEU A 1133 9.40 14.69 -7.02
CA LEU A 1133 10.64 14.18 -6.41
C LEU A 1133 10.39 13.15 -5.31
N TYR A 1134 9.30 12.39 -5.40
CA TYR A 1134 9.02 11.25 -4.53
C TYR A 1134 9.27 9.92 -5.25
N THR A 1135 9.29 8.84 -4.49
CA THR A 1135 9.58 7.48 -4.95
C THR A 1135 8.74 6.45 -4.20
N LYS A 1136 8.64 5.24 -4.74
CA LYS A 1136 8.18 4.03 -4.06
C LYS A 1136 9.35 3.04 -3.97
N SER A 1137 9.74 2.65 -2.75
CA SER A 1137 10.93 1.81 -2.52
C SER A 1137 10.82 0.41 -3.14
N ASP A 1138 9.60 -0.13 -3.26
CA ASP A 1138 9.30 -1.37 -3.98
C ASP A 1138 9.64 -1.26 -5.48
N TRP A 1139 9.21 -0.18 -6.15
CA TRP A 1139 9.53 0.08 -7.56
C TRP A 1139 11.01 0.39 -7.79
N GLU A 1140 11.69 1.06 -6.85
CA GLU A 1140 13.14 1.23 -6.91
C GLU A 1140 13.88 -0.10 -6.89
N PHE A 1141 13.41 -1.08 -6.10
CA PHE A 1141 14.09 -2.37 -5.97
C PHE A 1141 13.80 -3.28 -7.17
N GLU A 1142 12.60 -3.24 -7.75
CA GLU A 1142 12.33 -3.87 -9.04
C GLU A 1142 13.19 -3.28 -10.17
N ALA A 1143 13.26 -1.95 -10.27
CA ALA A 1143 14.09 -1.25 -11.25
C ALA A 1143 15.60 -1.53 -11.04
N ALA A 1144 16.07 -1.56 -9.80
CA ALA A 1144 17.46 -1.85 -9.44
C ALA A 1144 17.85 -3.32 -9.70
N ALA A 1145 16.91 -4.26 -9.55
CA ALA A 1145 17.13 -5.68 -9.81
C ALA A 1145 17.50 -5.97 -11.27
N VAL A 1146 17.07 -5.12 -12.19
CA VAL A 1146 17.39 -5.20 -13.61
C VAL A 1146 18.37 -4.12 -14.11
N ALA A 1147 18.78 -3.19 -13.24
CA ALA A 1147 19.82 -2.20 -13.53
C ALA A 1147 21.23 -2.77 -13.42
N SER A 1148 22.22 -2.05 -13.97
CA SER A 1148 23.65 -2.35 -13.83
C SER A 1148 24.10 -2.35 -12.38
N LYS A 1149 25.18 -3.11 -12.07
CA LYS A 1149 25.71 -3.24 -10.69
C LYS A 1149 26.02 -1.90 -10.02
N LYS A 1150 26.56 -0.93 -10.77
CA LYS A 1150 26.83 0.43 -10.28
C LYS A 1150 25.55 1.13 -9.80
N VAL A 1151 24.53 1.14 -10.65
CA VAL A 1151 23.26 1.86 -10.41
C VAL A 1151 22.43 1.18 -9.33
N ARG A 1152 22.50 -0.16 -9.29
CA ARG A 1152 21.96 -0.98 -8.20
C ARG A 1152 22.59 -0.64 -6.84
N SER A 1153 23.91 -0.56 -6.76
CA SER A 1153 24.59 -0.12 -5.53
C SER A 1153 24.26 1.33 -5.17
N GLU A 1154 24.13 2.22 -6.16
CA GLU A 1154 23.68 3.59 -5.93
C GLU A 1154 22.29 3.62 -5.28
N ILE A 1155 21.29 2.91 -5.80
CA ILE A 1155 19.94 2.84 -5.19
C ILE A 1155 19.99 2.24 -3.77
N LEU A 1156 20.68 1.12 -3.59
CA LEU A 1156 20.76 0.44 -2.28
C LEU A 1156 21.39 1.32 -1.19
N ASP A 1157 22.46 2.05 -1.52
CA ASP A 1157 23.14 2.92 -0.56
C ASP A 1157 22.34 4.22 -0.29
N ARG A 1158 21.47 4.63 -1.21
CA ARG A 1158 20.56 5.79 -1.08
C ARG A 1158 19.40 5.49 -0.14
N VAL A 1159 18.73 4.35 -0.31
CA VAL A 1159 17.66 3.88 0.58
C VAL A 1159 18.21 3.55 1.98
N ALA A 1160 19.44 3.06 2.08
CA ALA A 1160 20.13 2.89 3.34
C ALA A 1160 20.50 4.22 4.04
N LEU A 1161 20.84 5.26 3.28
CA LEU A 1161 21.00 6.61 3.83
C LEU A 1161 19.67 7.15 4.35
N TRP A 1162 18.57 6.94 3.61
CA TRP A 1162 17.22 7.31 4.04
C TRP A 1162 16.83 6.62 5.36
N LEU A 1163 16.98 5.30 5.48
CA LEU A 1163 16.65 4.59 6.73
C LEU A 1163 17.43 5.10 7.96
N ASN A 1164 18.64 5.63 7.78
CA ASN A 1164 19.44 6.21 8.86
C ASN A 1164 19.09 7.68 9.17
N GLU A 1165 18.74 8.50 8.17
CA GLU A 1165 18.51 9.95 8.35
C GLU A 1165 17.02 10.35 8.41
N THR A 1166 16.08 9.52 7.93
CA THR A 1166 14.67 9.90 7.73
C THR A 1166 13.98 10.36 9.02
N VAL A 1167 13.07 11.32 8.88
CA VAL A 1167 12.24 11.89 9.94
C VAL A 1167 10.91 11.14 10.16
N THR A 1168 10.56 10.17 9.32
CA THR A 1168 9.30 9.40 9.43
C THR A 1168 9.29 8.53 10.69
N ASP A 1169 8.31 8.70 11.58
CA ASP A 1169 8.18 7.93 12.84
C ASP A 1169 7.25 6.70 12.75
N ARG A 1170 7.07 6.18 11.52
CA ARG A 1170 6.18 5.07 11.18
C ARG A 1170 6.95 3.83 10.65
N PRO A 1171 6.31 2.64 10.64
CA PRO A 1171 6.92 1.43 10.05
C PRO A 1171 7.30 1.65 8.59
N PHE A 1172 8.34 0.95 8.10
CA PHE A 1172 9.06 1.23 6.85
C PHE A 1172 8.12 1.64 5.70
N THR A 1173 8.09 2.95 5.44
CA THR A 1173 7.35 3.60 4.36
C THR A 1173 7.87 3.21 2.98
N ASP A 1174 6.96 2.84 2.10
CA ASP A 1174 7.18 2.68 0.66
C ASP A 1174 7.27 4.02 -0.06
N LEU A 1175 6.32 4.94 0.17
CA LEU A 1175 6.21 6.23 -0.53
C LEU A 1175 6.81 7.41 0.26
N TYR A 1176 7.98 7.90 -0.15
CA TYR A 1176 8.73 8.98 0.53
C TYR A 1176 9.34 9.99 -0.45
N VAL A 1177 9.71 11.19 0.05
CA VAL A 1177 10.40 12.23 -0.73
C VAL A 1177 11.90 11.89 -0.85
N THR A 1178 12.43 11.91 -2.07
CA THR A 1178 13.84 11.53 -2.36
C THR A 1178 14.89 12.59 -1.99
N GLU A 1179 14.44 13.74 -1.48
CA GLU A 1179 15.25 14.92 -1.18
C GLU A 1179 14.94 15.51 0.21
N GLY A 1180 15.79 16.45 0.66
CA GLY A 1180 15.56 17.18 1.90
C GLY A 1180 15.73 16.32 3.17
N ASP A 1181 14.66 16.20 3.97
CA ASP A 1181 14.61 15.41 5.20
C ASP A 1181 14.14 13.97 4.98
N GLY A 1182 13.39 13.70 3.90
CA GLY A 1182 12.92 12.37 3.52
C GLY A 1182 11.52 12.03 4.02
N GLY A 1183 10.73 13.05 4.41
CA GLY A 1183 9.36 12.86 4.89
C GLY A 1183 8.36 12.38 3.83
N PHE A 1184 7.09 12.30 4.23
CA PHE A 1184 5.97 11.93 3.37
C PHE A 1184 5.66 12.98 2.29
N PRO A 1185 5.30 12.59 1.06
CA PRO A 1185 4.97 13.53 -0.01
C PRO A 1185 3.53 14.08 0.04
N GLY A 1186 2.68 13.56 0.94
CA GLY A 1186 1.28 13.95 1.07
C GLY A 1186 0.43 12.81 1.61
N PRO A 1187 0.28 11.70 0.86
CA PRO A 1187 -0.20 10.43 1.41
C PRO A 1187 0.79 9.90 2.45
N TRP A 1188 0.27 9.21 3.46
CA TRP A 1188 1.08 8.54 4.48
C TRP A 1188 0.99 7.03 4.25
N PHE A 1189 1.92 6.48 3.49
CA PHE A 1189 2.03 5.03 3.28
C PHE A 1189 3.08 4.45 4.22
N PHE A 1190 2.68 3.58 5.13
CA PHE A 1190 3.57 2.92 6.08
C PHE A 1190 3.02 1.54 6.44
N ALA A 1191 3.86 0.64 6.97
CA ALA A 1191 3.50 -0.75 7.28
C ALA A 1191 2.95 -1.60 6.10
N ARG A 1192 2.88 -1.05 4.87
CA ARG A 1192 2.29 -1.70 3.68
C ARG A 1192 3.06 -2.98 3.30
N PRO A 1193 2.39 -4.01 2.75
CA PRO A 1193 3.05 -5.24 2.33
C PRO A 1193 3.92 -5.08 1.07
N VAL A 1194 3.76 -3.99 0.32
CA VAL A 1194 4.45 -3.72 -0.95
C VAL A 1194 5.97 -3.75 -0.82
N VAL A 1195 6.53 -3.48 0.38
CA VAL A 1195 7.97 -3.64 0.70
C VAL A 1195 8.49 -5.07 0.52
N GLY A 1196 7.63 -6.06 0.23
CA GLY A 1196 8.03 -7.34 -0.34
C GLY A 1196 8.81 -7.19 -1.65
N GLY A 1197 8.67 -6.07 -2.37
CA GLY A 1197 9.42 -5.73 -3.58
C GLY A 1197 10.92 -5.61 -3.32
N HIS A 1198 11.33 -5.37 -2.07
CA HIS A 1198 12.75 -5.40 -1.69
C HIS A 1198 13.40 -6.78 -1.88
N PHE A 1199 12.63 -7.84 -2.07
CA PHE A 1199 13.12 -9.19 -2.40
C PHE A 1199 13.31 -9.43 -3.91
N ALA A 1200 13.06 -8.43 -4.77
CA ALA A 1200 13.19 -8.52 -6.23
C ALA A 1200 14.52 -9.17 -6.67
N PHE A 1201 15.65 -8.72 -6.12
CA PHE A 1201 16.98 -9.28 -6.39
C PHE A 1201 17.06 -10.79 -6.12
N LEU A 1202 16.62 -11.22 -4.93
CA LEU A 1202 16.74 -12.59 -4.44
C LEU A 1202 15.88 -13.56 -5.25
N THR A 1203 14.69 -13.10 -5.65
CA THR A 1203 13.77 -13.85 -6.50
C THR A 1203 14.28 -13.95 -7.94
N LEU A 1204 14.88 -12.88 -8.47
CA LEU A 1204 15.42 -12.83 -9.83
C LEU A 1204 16.71 -13.64 -9.99
N GLU A 1205 17.61 -13.63 -9.00
CA GLU A 1205 18.78 -14.52 -8.96
C GLU A 1205 18.39 -16.01 -9.06
N ARG A 1206 17.26 -16.37 -8.45
CA ARG A 1206 16.76 -17.75 -8.38
C ARG A 1206 15.75 -18.08 -9.49
N ALA A 1207 15.35 -17.10 -10.29
CA ALA A 1207 14.57 -17.33 -11.50
C ALA A 1207 15.41 -18.08 -12.56
N CYS A 1208 14.74 -18.56 -13.60
CA CYS A 1208 15.40 -19.13 -14.80
C CYS A 1208 16.40 -20.27 -14.49
N GLY A 1209 16.10 -21.07 -13.47
CA GLY A 1209 16.95 -22.18 -13.02
C GLY A 1209 18.18 -21.75 -12.22
N GLY A 1210 18.19 -20.54 -11.65
CA GLY A 1210 19.32 -20.00 -10.89
C GLY A 1210 20.47 -19.48 -11.75
N GLN A 1211 20.31 -19.43 -13.08
CA GLN A 1211 21.38 -19.05 -14.01
C GLN A 1211 21.71 -17.54 -13.96
N ALA A 1212 20.84 -16.72 -13.37
CA ALA A 1212 21.10 -15.30 -13.12
C ALA A 1212 22.16 -15.04 -12.03
N ARG A 1213 22.65 -16.07 -11.32
CA ARG A 1213 23.71 -15.97 -10.29
C ARG A 1213 25.15 -15.96 -10.82
N GLU A 1214 25.44 -16.60 -11.94
CA GLU A 1214 26.82 -16.70 -12.44
C GLU A 1214 27.16 -15.44 -13.27
N ASP A 1215 28.18 -14.69 -12.81
CA ASP A 1215 28.68 -13.45 -13.42
C ASP A 1215 27.60 -12.39 -13.80
N GLY A 1216 26.48 -12.42 -13.07
CA GLY A 1216 25.19 -11.85 -13.48
C GLY A 1216 25.16 -10.34 -13.79
N TRP A 1217 24.16 -9.91 -14.58
CA TRP A 1217 23.91 -8.51 -14.97
C TRP A 1217 25.14 -7.76 -15.50
N THR A 1218 26.03 -8.47 -16.20
CA THR A 1218 27.17 -7.90 -16.92
C THR A 1218 26.71 -7.30 -18.24
N PHE A 1219 26.44 -5.99 -18.23
CA PHE A 1219 26.19 -5.27 -19.48
C PHE A 1219 27.50 -5.25 -20.29
N PRO A 1220 27.48 -5.31 -21.65
CA PRO A 1220 28.69 -5.47 -22.48
C PRO A 1220 29.76 -4.35 -22.43
N ASN A 1221 29.71 -3.46 -21.44
CA ASN A 1221 30.63 -2.35 -21.20
C ASN A 1221 31.23 -2.32 -19.77
N ASP A 1222 30.87 -3.25 -18.87
CA ASP A 1222 31.25 -3.19 -17.44
C ASP A 1222 32.75 -3.51 -17.15
N GLU A 1223 33.60 -3.64 -18.18
CA GLU A 1223 35.06 -3.82 -18.10
C GLU A 1223 35.89 -2.54 -18.40
N ALA A 1224 35.33 -1.35 -18.18
CA ALA A 1224 35.92 -0.05 -18.56
C ALA A 1224 36.48 0.79 -17.39
#